data_AF-A0A975R4J4-F1
#
_entry.id   AF-A0A975R4J4-F1
#
_cell.length_a   1.000
_cell.length_b   1.000
_cell.length_c   1.000
_cell.angle_alpha   90.00
_cell.angle_beta   90.00
_cell.angle_gamma   90.00
#
_symmetry.space_group_name_H-M   'P 1'
#
loop_
_entity.id
_entity.type
_entity.pdbx_description
1 polymer ?
#
loop_
_entity_poly.entity_id
_entity_poly.type
_entity_poly.pdbx_seq_one_letter_code
_entity_poly.pdbx_strand_id
1 'polypeptide(L)'
;MTRKNKPALTPGKTALRLLIAAAIVAALSALSLFKPIDNFLYAVQYLHAPRDASGGNVFVGLTENPAEAKSEVARRELLDTLELLNEAEPRAIYVHVPVPASSFPDIDREIAAAVARNSANIVFIDKLYDDFEGNARVRVTSPDIRGSARSVPNERYHDFMGYSWEAPRKLSVSGKEEIAAASAIAGVNPGSSRPFFIDYRYRISSIGAFDAAQLAELPRETLAEKLKGKTIVVGPMDETESIPGHLDIPASFITILAAETLLAGPPVFVTAWYLVLLLGLVIAFAVSRGQPRLTRWVFLGCVIATIVLPVLGPQVGILMRMGGPFMYLLVAGGMILLNAQRQSARKFDPRFNLPTFEALEDELSDAPLDSALVVAKVQNFDTVLAAVGPKEQAEYAKRLADRFRVIDPRMPVYVSGSHFAWISPAMLREDLESHLLGLRALFSEPIKVEDVPIDIGVTFGIDATSEANPSAKIAQARSAVNATNLADLPVVFAEANTSPNRIWSLSLQHKVDKALAEGRIFPVYQPQFTGSDHRLHGVEALVRWIDEERGVISPGEFIGQCEKAGRMEAITQTVLRQSMREMCEANVDGLQLSVNVSATLLHDHRLVRIVRDTLDESGFPPSLLVLEVTESWRIIDERVALSVMNEIASLGVRWSIDDFGVQSATMETLLKYPFSEVKIDRVFTQAICTSKKALAMVRMICAFGKELNIDVVAEGAEDQATLRMLEKAGSPRVQGFVLARPMGMDEVAQRCVAAKPSVLGAQQIAG
;
A
#
# COMPACT_ATOMS: atom_id res chain seq x y z
N MET A 1 -13.95 8.03 -21.20
CA MET A 1 -14.15 7.94 -19.74
C MET A 1 -12.91 7.30 -19.10
N THR A 2 -12.01 8.12 -18.55
CA THR A 2 -10.82 7.67 -17.84
C THR A 2 -11.24 7.02 -16.51
N ARG A 3 -11.14 5.69 -16.39
CA ARG A 3 -11.28 5.00 -15.09
C ARG A 3 -10.19 5.56 -14.17
N LYS A 4 -10.57 6.46 -13.24
CA LYS A 4 -9.71 6.81 -12.09
C LYS A 4 -9.41 5.51 -11.34
N ASN A 5 -8.21 4.96 -11.54
CA ASN A 5 -7.76 3.77 -10.83
C ASN A 5 -7.70 4.11 -9.34
N LYS A 6 -8.67 3.61 -8.58
CA LYS A 6 -8.69 3.76 -7.12
C LYS A 6 -7.42 3.09 -6.55
N PRO A 7 -6.74 3.72 -5.58
CA PRO A 7 -5.51 3.18 -4.99
C PRO A 7 -5.76 1.78 -4.37
N ALA A 8 -4.72 0.93 -4.42
CA ALA A 8 -4.70 -0.33 -3.66
C ALA A 8 -4.88 -0.03 -2.16
N LEU A 9 -5.62 -0.90 -1.48
CA LEU A 9 -5.89 -0.76 -0.06
C LEU A 9 -4.76 -1.42 0.74
N THR A 10 -4.43 -0.84 1.89
CA THR A 10 -3.54 -1.49 2.84
C THR A 10 -4.13 -2.82 3.31
N PRO A 11 -3.29 -3.78 3.77
CA PRO A 11 -3.76 -5.05 4.31
C PRO A 11 -4.86 -4.87 5.36
N GLY A 12 -4.67 -3.94 6.30
CA GLY A 12 -5.68 -3.62 7.33
C GLY A 12 -7.00 -3.06 6.78
N LYS A 13 -6.95 -2.16 5.79
CA LYS A 13 -8.17 -1.63 5.15
C LYS A 13 -8.90 -2.70 4.33
N THR A 14 -8.16 -3.62 3.71
CA THR A 14 -8.73 -4.74 2.97
C THR A 14 -9.41 -5.72 3.92
N ALA A 15 -8.75 -6.07 5.03
CA ALA A 15 -9.29 -6.91 6.09
C ALA A 15 -10.60 -6.33 6.68
N LEU A 16 -10.62 -5.03 6.98
CA LEU A 16 -11.84 -4.36 7.48
C LEU A 16 -13.00 -4.46 6.49
N ARG A 17 -12.76 -4.25 5.19
CA ARG A 17 -13.81 -4.39 4.17
C ARG A 17 -14.29 -5.82 4.02
N LEU A 18 -13.41 -6.81 4.17
CA LEU A 18 -13.79 -8.22 4.16
C LEU A 18 -14.69 -8.58 5.34
N LEU A 19 -14.46 -8.00 6.53
CA LEU A 19 -15.34 -8.16 7.69
C LEU A 19 -16.70 -7.48 7.49
N ILE A 20 -16.72 -6.27 6.92
CA ILE A 20 -17.98 -5.59 6.59
C ILE A 20 -18.78 -6.41 5.57
N ALA A 21 -18.13 -6.92 4.52
CA ALA A 21 -18.76 -7.80 3.56
C ALA A 21 -19.30 -9.08 4.21
N ALA A 22 -18.55 -9.67 5.17
CA ALA A 22 -19.00 -10.83 5.92
C ALA A 22 -20.27 -10.52 6.73
N ALA A 23 -20.31 -9.38 7.43
CA ALA A 23 -21.48 -8.96 8.19
C ALA A 23 -22.72 -8.74 7.29
N ILE A 24 -22.54 -8.10 6.14
CA ILE A 24 -23.62 -7.89 5.16
C ILE A 24 -24.14 -9.23 4.65
N VAL A 25 -23.25 -10.11 4.18
CA VAL A 25 -23.64 -11.42 3.65
C VAL A 25 -24.28 -12.29 4.73
N ALA A 26 -23.80 -12.24 5.97
CA ALA A 26 -24.40 -12.94 7.11
C ALA A 26 -25.82 -12.43 7.38
N ALA A 27 -26.05 -11.12 7.36
CA ALA A 27 -27.38 -10.52 7.54
C ALA A 27 -28.35 -10.92 6.41
N LEU A 28 -27.90 -10.87 5.15
CA LEU A 28 -28.69 -11.32 4.00
C LEU A 28 -29.01 -12.82 4.09
N SER A 29 -28.05 -13.63 4.55
CA SER A 29 -28.25 -15.07 4.78
C SER A 29 -29.25 -15.34 5.91
N ALA A 30 -29.24 -14.55 6.99
CA ALA A 30 -30.21 -14.67 8.08
C ALA A 30 -31.64 -14.33 7.62
N LEU A 31 -31.77 -13.39 6.68
CA LEU A 31 -33.04 -13.06 6.01
C LEU A 31 -33.46 -14.08 4.94
N SER A 32 -32.75 -15.19 4.80
CA SER A 32 -33.01 -16.25 3.80
C SER A 32 -33.01 -15.75 2.34
N LEU A 33 -32.32 -14.64 2.04
CA LEU A 33 -32.22 -14.10 0.67
C LEU A 33 -31.41 -14.99 -0.27
N PHE A 34 -30.62 -15.93 0.26
CA PHE A 34 -29.87 -16.92 -0.51
C PHE A 34 -30.56 -18.29 -0.61
N LYS A 35 -31.84 -18.40 -0.20
CA LYS A 35 -32.62 -19.64 -0.29
C LYS A 35 -32.59 -20.31 -1.68
N PRO A 36 -32.64 -19.57 -2.81
CA PRO A 36 -32.46 -20.17 -4.14
C PRO A 36 -31.14 -20.92 -4.32
N ILE A 37 -30.05 -20.34 -3.82
CA ILE A 37 -28.70 -20.93 -3.90
C ILE A 37 -28.61 -22.12 -2.95
N ASP A 38 -29.17 -22.00 -1.74
CA ASP A 38 -29.26 -23.12 -0.80
C ASP A 38 -30.00 -24.31 -1.42
N ASN A 39 -31.16 -24.07 -2.05
CA ASN A 39 -31.96 -25.12 -2.70
C ASN A 39 -31.20 -25.80 -3.85
N PHE A 40 -30.47 -25.03 -4.67
CA PHE A 40 -29.61 -25.59 -5.70
C PHE A 40 -28.47 -26.44 -5.10
N LEU A 41 -27.77 -25.92 -4.10
CA LEU A 41 -26.69 -26.64 -3.42
C LEU A 41 -27.21 -27.90 -2.73
N TYR A 42 -28.45 -27.87 -2.22
CA TYR A 42 -29.11 -29.04 -1.67
C TYR A 42 -29.43 -30.08 -2.72
N ALA A 43 -29.97 -29.69 -3.88
CA ALA A 43 -30.20 -30.61 -4.99
C ALA A 43 -28.91 -31.37 -5.36
N VAL A 44 -27.77 -30.70 -5.39
CA VAL A 44 -26.45 -31.34 -5.60
C VAL A 44 -26.09 -32.30 -4.46
N GLN A 45 -26.26 -31.89 -3.20
CA GLN A 45 -25.98 -32.75 -2.04
C GLN A 45 -26.83 -34.03 -2.05
N TYR A 46 -28.08 -33.94 -2.49
CA TYR A 46 -29.01 -35.06 -2.54
C TYR A 46 -28.61 -36.12 -3.57
N LEU A 47 -28.06 -35.71 -4.72
CA LEU A 47 -27.59 -36.64 -5.75
C LEU A 47 -26.38 -37.49 -5.31
N HIS A 48 -25.60 -37.02 -4.32
CA HIS A 48 -24.33 -37.64 -3.95
C HIS A 48 -24.40 -38.66 -2.81
N ALA A 49 -25.55 -38.81 -2.14
CA ALA A 49 -25.70 -39.73 -1.02
C ALA A 49 -27.05 -40.49 -1.05
N PRO A 50 -27.37 -41.23 -2.14
CA PRO A 50 -28.65 -41.90 -2.28
C PRO A 50 -28.89 -42.94 -1.18
N ARG A 51 -30.15 -43.12 -0.80
CA ARG A 51 -30.62 -44.13 0.16
C ARG A 51 -31.84 -44.86 -0.39
N ASP A 52 -32.09 -46.06 0.12
CA ASP A 52 -33.28 -46.83 -0.23
C ASP A 52 -34.39 -46.58 0.78
N ALA A 53 -35.63 -46.53 0.29
CA ALA A 53 -36.83 -46.43 1.12
C ALA A 53 -36.99 -47.70 1.97
N SER A 54 -37.78 -47.62 3.04
CA SER A 54 -38.03 -48.74 3.96
C SER A 54 -38.64 -49.98 3.28
N GLY A 55 -39.24 -49.81 2.09
CA GLY A 55 -40.02 -50.83 1.38
C GLY A 55 -41.40 -51.10 1.99
N GLY A 56 -41.77 -50.39 3.07
CA GLY A 56 -43.05 -50.51 3.76
C GLY A 56 -44.18 -49.71 3.12
N ASN A 57 -43.86 -48.69 2.32
CA ASN A 57 -44.81 -47.87 1.57
C ASN A 57 -44.77 -48.24 0.08
N VAL A 58 -45.94 -48.41 -0.54
CA VAL A 58 -46.10 -48.77 -1.95
C VAL A 58 -47.05 -47.78 -2.62
N PHE A 59 -46.68 -47.31 -3.81
CA PHE A 59 -47.53 -46.50 -4.67
C PHE A 59 -48.34 -47.38 -5.63
N VAL A 60 -49.64 -47.09 -5.75
CA VAL A 60 -50.50 -47.66 -6.78
C VAL A 60 -51.09 -46.51 -7.60
N GLY A 61 -50.71 -46.44 -8.87
CA GLY A 61 -51.14 -45.37 -9.76
C GLY A 61 -52.44 -45.71 -10.46
N LEU A 62 -53.37 -44.75 -10.45
CA LEU A 62 -54.58 -44.78 -11.26
C LEU A 62 -54.30 -44.09 -12.60
N THR A 63 -54.83 -44.66 -13.68
CA THR A 63 -54.67 -44.13 -15.04
C THR A 63 -55.44 -42.82 -15.20
N GLU A 64 -56.66 -42.77 -14.68
CA GLU A 64 -57.49 -41.56 -14.69
C GLU A 64 -57.68 -40.96 -13.30
N ASN A 65 -57.83 -39.64 -13.24
CA ASN A 65 -57.95 -38.92 -11.98
C ASN A 65 -59.39 -38.99 -11.41
N PRO A 66 -59.63 -39.66 -10.27
CA PRO A 66 -60.96 -39.75 -9.68
C PRO A 66 -61.41 -38.42 -9.06
N ALA A 67 -60.63 -37.35 -9.09
CA ALA A 67 -61.17 -36.02 -8.81
C ALA A 67 -62.15 -35.54 -9.90
N GLU A 68 -62.09 -36.11 -11.11
CA GLU A 68 -62.97 -35.75 -12.23
C GLU A 68 -64.37 -36.34 -12.07
N ALA A 69 -65.30 -35.54 -11.55
CA ALA A 69 -66.69 -35.94 -11.27
C ALA A 69 -67.49 -36.45 -12.49
N LYS A 70 -66.95 -36.35 -13.72
CA LYS A 70 -67.60 -36.77 -14.97
C LYS A 70 -66.99 -38.03 -15.60
N SER A 71 -65.86 -38.54 -15.09
CA SER A 71 -65.30 -39.79 -15.61
C SER A 71 -65.92 -40.99 -14.89
N GLU A 72 -66.67 -41.81 -15.62
CA GLU A 72 -67.14 -43.11 -15.12
C GLU A 72 -65.97 -44.10 -14.99
N VAL A 73 -65.00 -44.02 -15.91
CA VAL A 73 -63.84 -44.92 -15.98
C VAL A 73 -62.95 -44.75 -14.75
N ALA A 74 -62.61 -43.51 -14.39
CA ALA A 74 -61.82 -43.21 -13.19
C ALA A 74 -62.50 -43.70 -11.90
N ARG A 75 -63.84 -43.69 -11.85
CA ARG A 75 -64.61 -44.16 -10.70
C ARG A 75 -64.58 -45.68 -10.58
N ARG A 76 -64.76 -46.38 -11.69
CA ARG A 76 -64.67 -47.85 -11.75
C ARG A 76 -63.26 -48.34 -11.46
N GLU A 77 -62.25 -47.70 -12.04
CA GLU A 77 -60.85 -48.03 -11.78
C GLU A 77 -60.50 -47.90 -10.29
N LEU A 78 -60.98 -46.84 -9.62
CA LEU A 78 -60.82 -46.69 -8.16
C LEU A 78 -61.55 -47.80 -7.38
N LEU A 79 -62.80 -48.12 -7.74
CA LEU A 79 -63.58 -49.19 -7.11
C LEU A 79 -62.84 -50.54 -7.21
N ASP A 80 -62.49 -50.93 -8.43
CA ASP A 80 -61.82 -52.21 -8.73
C ASP A 80 -60.47 -52.29 -8.00
N THR A 81 -59.72 -51.17 -7.97
CA THR A 81 -58.45 -51.09 -7.23
C THR A 81 -58.67 -51.29 -5.72
N LEU A 82 -59.70 -50.67 -5.12
CA LEU A 82 -59.97 -50.82 -3.69
C LEU A 82 -60.41 -52.24 -3.32
N GLU A 83 -61.20 -52.90 -4.17
CA GLU A 83 -61.60 -54.30 -3.97
C GLU A 83 -60.40 -55.25 -4.11
N LEU A 84 -59.57 -55.05 -5.14
CA LEU A 84 -58.34 -55.81 -5.35
C LEU A 84 -57.37 -55.67 -4.17
N LEU A 85 -57.17 -54.44 -3.68
CA LEU A 85 -56.30 -54.18 -2.54
C LEU A 85 -56.83 -54.79 -1.25
N ASN A 86 -58.15 -54.91 -1.07
CA ASN A 86 -58.72 -55.59 0.10
C ASN A 86 -58.30 -57.06 0.16
N GLU A 87 -58.24 -57.75 -0.99
CA GLU A 87 -57.81 -59.16 -1.06
C GLU A 87 -56.34 -59.36 -0.67
N ALA A 88 -55.51 -58.31 -0.81
CA ALA A 88 -54.07 -58.38 -0.55
C ALA A 88 -53.68 -58.16 0.92
N GLU A 89 -54.64 -57.89 1.81
CA GLU A 89 -54.43 -57.63 3.24
C GLU A 89 -53.34 -56.57 3.56
N PRO A 90 -53.43 -55.34 3.00
CA PRO A 90 -52.50 -54.28 3.34
C PRO A 90 -52.72 -53.78 4.77
N ARG A 91 -51.72 -53.10 5.33
CA ARG A 91 -51.81 -52.48 6.66
C ARG A 91 -52.80 -51.32 6.68
N ALA A 92 -52.74 -50.48 5.65
CA ALA A 92 -53.60 -49.31 5.47
C ALA A 92 -53.58 -48.90 3.99
N ILE A 93 -54.66 -48.27 3.54
CA ILE A 93 -54.80 -47.75 2.18
C ILE A 93 -55.06 -46.24 2.28
N TYR A 94 -54.20 -45.44 1.69
CA TYR A 94 -54.32 -43.99 1.62
C TYR A 94 -54.72 -43.59 0.21
N VAL A 95 -55.92 -43.03 0.04
CA VAL A 95 -56.37 -42.50 -1.25
C VAL A 95 -55.89 -41.06 -1.35
N HIS A 96 -54.80 -40.86 -2.09
CA HIS A 96 -54.09 -39.60 -2.32
C HIS A 96 -54.73 -38.77 -3.43
N VAL A 97 -56.04 -38.58 -3.32
CA VAL A 97 -56.82 -37.72 -4.21
C VAL A 97 -58.20 -37.50 -3.58
N PRO A 98 -58.68 -36.25 -3.45
CA PRO A 98 -60.03 -36.01 -2.97
C PRO A 98 -61.06 -36.43 -4.03
N VAL A 99 -62.03 -37.22 -3.62
CA VAL A 99 -63.04 -37.83 -4.50
C VAL A 99 -64.38 -37.13 -4.29
N PRO A 100 -64.74 -36.12 -5.12
CA PRO A 100 -66.01 -35.41 -4.98
C PRO A 100 -67.19 -36.27 -5.45
N ALA A 101 -68.41 -35.89 -5.07
CA ALA A 101 -69.62 -36.50 -5.59
C ALA A 101 -69.62 -36.46 -7.12
N SER A 102 -69.88 -37.60 -7.75
CA SER A 102 -69.81 -37.76 -9.20
C SER A 102 -71.18 -37.62 -9.86
N SER A 103 -71.18 -37.63 -11.19
CA SER A 103 -72.40 -37.72 -11.99
C SER A 103 -73.00 -39.15 -12.00
N PHE A 104 -72.34 -40.11 -11.34
CA PHE A 104 -72.68 -41.54 -11.30
C PHE A 104 -72.88 -42.01 -9.84
N PRO A 105 -74.00 -41.62 -9.20
CA PRO A 105 -74.24 -41.91 -7.77
C PRO A 105 -74.34 -43.41 -7.44
N ASP A 106 -74.60 -44.26 -8.44
CA ASP A 106 -74.62 -45.72 -8.25
C ASP A 106 -73.21 -46.26 -7.98
N ILE A 107 -72.22 -45.82 -8.76
CA ILE A 107 -70.82 -46.21 -8.58
C ILE A 107 -70.24 -45.59 -7.31
N ASP A 108 -70.61 -44.34 -6.98
CA ASP A 108 -70.23 -43.69 -5.72
C ASP A 108 -70.69 -44.51 -4.51
N ARG A 109 -71.90 -45.08 -4.55
CA ARG A 109 -72.42 -45.98 -3.51
C ARG A 109 -71.69 -47.32 -3.47
N GLU A 110 -71.29 -47.87 -4.62
CA GLU A 110 -70.47 -49.08 -4.68
C GLU A 110 -69.08 -48.83 -4.08
N ILE A 111 -68.43 -47.69 -4.36
CA ILE A 111 -67.17 -47.28 -3.73
C ILE A 111 -67.35 -47.14 -2.22
N ALA A 112 -68.41 -46.47 -1.76
CA ALA A 112 -68.70 -46.35 -0.32
C ALA A 112 -68.88 -47.72 0.35
N ALA A 113 -69.55 -48.66 -0.34
CA ALA A 113 -69.72 -50.02 0.15
C ALA A 113 -68.40 -50.81 0.15
N ALA A 114 -67.55 -50.66 -0.87
CA ALA A 114 -66.21 -51.24 -0.90
C ALA A 114 -65.34 -50.69 0.24
N VAL A 115 -65.42 -49.38 0.51
CA VAL A 115 -64.73 -48.72 1.62
C VAL A 115 -65.19 -49.29 2.97
N ALA A 116 -66.49 -49.48 3.16
CA ALA A 116 -67.04 -50.02 4.41
C ALA A 116 -66.75 -51.53 4.62
N ARG A 117 -66.64 -52.31 3.54
CA ARG A 117 -66.30 -53.74 3.60
C ARG A 117 -64.81 -54.03 3.69
N ASN A 118 -63.96 -53.04 3.39
CA ASN A 118 -62.51 -53.23 3.40
C ASN A 118 -62.00 -53.50 4.82
N SER A 119 -61.21 -54.55 4.97
CA SER A 119 -60.63 -54.95 6.26
C SER A 119 -59.43 -54.07 6.67
N ALA A 120 -58.79 -53.42 5.69
CA ALA A 120 -57.71 -52.46 5.92
C ALA A 120 -58.25 -51.08 6.29
N ASN A 121 -57.45 -50.31 7.04
CA ASN A 121 -57.80 -48.94 7.38
C ASN A 121 -57.66 -48.03 6.14
N ILE A 122 -58.79 -47.67 5.54
CA ILE A 122 -58.83 -46.70 4.43
C ILE A 122 -58.85 -45.28 4.98
N VAL A 123 -57.94 -44.43 4.47
CA VAL A 123 -57.83 -43.03 4.82
C VAL A 123 -57.81 -42.18 3.55
N PHE A 124 -58.70 -41.21 3.45
CA PHE A 124 -58.71 -40.26 2.33
C PHE A 124 -57.80 -39.07 2.64
N ILE A 125 -57.09 -38.56 1.64
CA ILE A 125 -56.23 -37.41 1.79
C ILE A 125 -56.93 -36.19 1.20
N ASP A 126 -57.23 -35.24 2.09
CA ASP A 126 -57.86 -33.97 1.74
C ASP A 126 -56.79 -33.00 1.21
N LYS A 127 -57.11 -32.24 0.16
CA LYS A 127 -56.18 -31.31 -0.49
C LYS A 127 -56.49 -29.88 -0.06
N LEU A 128 -55.57 -29.26 0.67
CA LEU A 128 -55.63 -27.84 1.00
C LEU A 128 -54.98 -27.03 -0.12
N TYR A 129 -55.63 -25.94 -0.52
CA TYR A 129 -55.10 -25.00 -1.52
C TYR A 129 -55.67 -23.61 -1.27
N ASP A 130 -54.89 -22.58 -1.61
CA ASP A 130 -55.38 -21.21 -1.61
C ASP A 130 -56.14 -20.93 -2.90
N ASP A 131 -57.30 -20.28 -2.81
CA ASP A 131 -57.97 -19.75 -4.00
C ASP A 131 -57.26 -18.50 -4.55
N PHE A 132 -57.70 -18.03 -5.72
CA PHE A 132 -57.11 -16.84 -6.36
C PHE A 132 -57.23 -15.55 -5.52
N GLU A 133 -58.08 -15.56 -4.48
CA GLU A 133 -58.26 -14.46 -3.53
C GLU A 133 -57.40 -14.62 -2.27
N GLY A 134 -56.61 -15.70 -2.18
CA GLY A 134 -55.74 -16.02 -1.05
C GLY A 134 -56.47 -16.63 0.14
N ASN A 135 -57.70 -17.12 -0.03
CA ASN A 135 -58.43 -17.82 1.01
C ASN A 135 -58.13 -19.32 0.97
N ALA A 136 -57.75 -19.89 2.10
CA ALA A 136 -57.53 -21.33 2.25
C ALA A 136 -58.84 -22.11 2.01
N ARG A 137 -58.85 -22.94 0.97
CA ARG A 137 -59.94 -23.89 0.66
C ARG A 137 -59.46 -25.32 0.86
N VAL A 138 -60.40 -26.19 1.20
CA VAL A 138 -60.16 -27.63 1.37
C VAL A 138 -61.02 -28.38 0.36
N ARG A 139 -60.37 -29.16 -0.51
CA ARG A 139 -61.04 -30.20 -1.30
C ARG A 139 -61.02 -31.48 -0.48
N VAL A 140 -62.20 -31.92 -0.06
CA VAL A 140 -62.41 -33.14 0.70
C VAL A 140 -63.14 -34.17 -0.14
N THR A 141 -62.98 -35.45 0.21
CA THR A 141 -63.81 -36.52 -0.38
C THR A 141 -65.26 -36.38 0.09
N SER A 142 -66.23 -36.61 -0.81
CA SER A 142 -67.65 -36.52 -0.49
C SER A 142 -68.01 -37.46 0.68
N PRO A 143 -68.77 -37.00 1.69
CA PRO A 143 -69.22 -37.86 2.79
C PRO A 143 -69.95 -39.12 2.33
N ASP A 144 -70.67 -39.05 1.20
CA ASP A 144 -71.41 -40.18 0.64
C ASP A 144 -70.49 -41.30 0.11
N ILE A 145 -69.26 -40.95 -0.29
CA ILE A 145 -68.25 -41.90 -0.77
C ILE A 145 -67.31 -42.32 0.36
N ARG A 146 -66.89 -41.36 1.20
CA ARG A 146 -66.00 -41.61 2.34
C ARG A 146 -66.66 -42.50 3.39
N GLY A 147 -67.97 -42.38 3.58
CA GLY A 147 -68.69 -43.06 4.67
C GLY A 147 -68.07 -42.75 6.03
N SER A 148 -67.73 -43.80 6.80
CA SER A 148 -67.07 -43.70 8.10
C SER A 148 -65.53 -43.68 8.04
N ALA A 149 -64.93 -43.72 6.85
CA ALA A 149 -63.48 -43.66 6.71
C ALA A 149 -62.92 -42.31 7.19
N ARG A 150 -61.70 -42.34 7.73
CA ARG A 150 -61.03 -41.11 8.19
C ARG A 150 -60.52 -40.31 6.99
N SER A 151 -60.39 -39.00 7.15
CA SER A 151 -59.59 -38.20 6.24
C SER A 151 -58.49 -37.45 6.99
N VAL A 152 -57.41 -37.13 6.27
CA VAL A 152 -56.27 -36.39 6.79
C VAL A 152 -55.91 -35.25 5.83
N PRO A 153 -55.55 -34.07 6.34
CA PRO A 153 -55.18 -32.95 5.50
C PRO A 153 -53.79 -33.11 4.89
N ASN A 154 -53.64 -32.63 3.66
CA ASN A 154 -52.37 -32.47 2.98
C ASN A 154 -52.29 -31.07 2.36
N GLU A 155 -51.20 -30.38 2.69
CA GLU A 155 -50.83 -29.08 2.15
C GLU A 155 -49.42 -29.18 1.60
N ARG A 156 -49.14 -28.51 0.47
CA ARG A 156 -47.84 -28.52 -0.19
C ARG A 156 -47.29 -27.10 -0.27
N TYR A 157 -46.04 -26.91 0.14
CA TYR A 157 -45.33 -25.64 0.06
C TYR A 157 -44.38 -25.64 -1.14
N HIS A 158 -44.79 -24.98 -2.23
CA HIS A 158 -43.94 -24.84 -3.40
C HIS A 158 -42.98 -23.65 -3.22
N ASP A 159 -41.70 -23.87 -3.53
CA ASP A 159 -40.78 -22.75 -3.72
C ASP A 159 -40.95 -22.10 -5.11
N PHE A 160 -40.15 -21.08 -5.40
CA PHE A 160 -40.21 -20.37 -6.69
C PHE A 160 -39.81 -21.25 -7.90
N MET A 161 -39.14 -22.38 -7.66
CA MET A 161 -38.80 -23.37 -8.71
C MET A 161 -39.89 -24.44 -8.85
N GLY A 162 -40.96 -24.38 -8.04
CA GLY A 162 -42.02 -25.38 -8.03
C GLY A 162 -41.68 -26.64 -7.23
N TYR A 163 -40.64 -26.62 -6.38
CA TYR A 163 -40.23 -27.76 -5.55
C TYR A 163 -40.82 -27.70 -4.14
N SER A 164 -41.26 -28.87 -3.65
CA SER A 164 -41.84 -29.05 -2.31
C SER A 164 -40.82 -29.43 -1.25
N TRP A 165 -39.94 -28.52 -0.82
CA TRP A 165 -38.84 -28.85 0.11
C TRP A 165 -39.25 -29.21 1.54
N GLU A 166 -40.43 -28.75 1.98
CA GLU A 166 -40.90 -28.91 3.35
C GLU A 166 -42.29 -29.54 3.35
N ALA A 167 -42.53 -30.44 4.31
CA ALA A 167 -43.82 -31.06 4.56
C ALA A 167 -44.31 -30.73 5.98
N PRO A 168 -45.62 -30.46 6.16
CA PRO A 168 -46.18 -30.22 7.48
C PRO A 168 -46.22 -31.52 8.30
N ARG A 169 -45.98 -31.41 9.61
CA ARG A 169 -46.21 -32.53 10.54
C ARG A 169 -47.69 -32.59 10.96
N LYS A 170 -48.25 -31.41 11.23
CA LYS A 170 -49.66 -31.16 11.55
C LYS A 170 -50.14 -29.97 10.74
N LEU A 171 -51.44 -29.91 10.51
CA LEU A 171 -52.10 -28.79 9.86
C LEU A 171 -53.28 -28.32 10.71
N SER A 172 -53.52 -27.00 10.72
CA SER A 172 -54.69 -26.44 11.38
C SER A 172 -55.84 -26.38 10.38
N VAL A 173 -56.83 -27.24 10.55
CA VAL A 173 -58.04 -27.28 9.71
C VAL A 173 -59.21 -26.82 10.57
N SER A 174 -59.88 -25.74 10.15
CA SER A 174 -61.01 -25.15 10.88
C SER A 174 -60.74 -24.88 12.38
N GLY A 175 -59.50 -24.48 12.71
CA GLY A 175 -59.08 -24.14 14.08
C GLY A 175 -58.68 -25.33 14.94
N LYS A 176 -58.64 -26.55 14.40
CA LYS A 176 -58.19 -27.76 15.09
C LYS A 176 -56.89 -28.28 14.47
N GLU A 177 -55.91 -28.63 15.30
CA GLU A 177 -54.71 -29.31 14.82
C GLU A 177 -55.01 -30.77 14.46
N GLU A 178 -54.76 -31.12 13.20
CA GLU A 178 -54.89 -32.47 12.67
C GLU A 178 -53.55 -33.00 12.17
N ILE A 179 -53.40 -34.33 12.17
CA ILE A 179 -52.18 -34.99 11.70
C ILE A 179 -52.15 -34.90 10.17
N ALA A 180 -51.04 -34.38 9.63
CA ALA A 180 -50.88 -34.26 8.18
C ALA A 180 -50.67 -35.63 7.51
N ALA A 181 -50.97 -35.73 6.22
CA ALA A 181 -50.92 -36.99 5.45
C ALA A 181 -49.59 -37.75 5.57
N ALA A 182 -48.45 -37.07 5.45
CA ALA A 182 -47.13 -37.72 5.58
C ALA A 182 -46.90 -38.34 6.97
N SER A 183 -47.31 -37.64 8.04
CA SER A 183 -47.23 -38.15 9.42
C SER A 183 -48.17 -39.34 9.63
N ALA A 184 -49.37 -39.29 9.04
CA ALA A 184 -50.34 -40.37 9.10
C ALA A 184 -49.82 -41.64 8.40
N ILE A 185 -49.27 -41.52 7.18
CA ILE A 185 -48.68 -42.63 6.42
C ILE A 185 -47.48 -43.22 7.17
N ALA A 186 -46.64 -42.38 7.78
CA ALA A 186 -45.53 -42.84 8.62
C ALA A 186 -45.98 -43.51 9.93
N GLY A 187 -47.25 -43.37 10.33
CA GLY A 187 -47.75 -43.86 11.61
C GLY A 187 -47.15 -43.11 12.82
N VAL A 188 -46.64 -41.89 12.62
CA VAL A 188 -46.00 -41.08 13.66
C VAL A 188 -46.97 -40.03 14.16
N ASN A 189 -47.15 -39.94 15.49
CA ASN A 189 -47.89 -38.83 16.10
C ASN A 189 -46.91 -37.69 16.46
N PRO A 190 -46.87 -36.58 15.71
CA PRO A 190 -45.86 -35.55 15.91
C PRO A 190 -46.16 -34.71 17.15
N GLY A 191 -45.14 -34.49 18.00
CA GLY A 191 -45.23 -33.58 19.15
C GLY A 191 -45.21 -32.09 18.78
N SER A 192 -44.93 -31.73 17.53
CA SER A 192 -44.81 -30.34 17.04
C SER A 192 -45.53 -30.16 15.71
N SER A 193 -46.10 -28.98 15.50
CA SER A 193 -46.66 -28.54 14.21
C SER A 193 -45.63 -27.93 13.26
N ARG A 194 -44.35 -27.78 13.68
CA ARG A 194 -43.30 -27.25 12.80
C ARG A 194 -43.09 -28.18 11.60
N PRO A 195 -43.03 -27.65 10.36
CA PRO A 195 -42.73 -28.44 9.18
C PRO A 195 -41.33 -29.05 9.28
N PHE A 196 -41.09 -30.08 8.48
CA PHE A 196 -39.80 -30.73 8.33
C PHE A 196 -39.43 -30.78 6.86
N PHE A 197 -38.13 -30.82 6.59
CA PHE A 197 -37.64 -30.96 5.22
C PHE A 197 -37.77 -32.41 4.74
N ILE A 198 -38.15 -32.57 3.48
CA ILE A 198 -38.23 -33.87 2.81
C ILE A 198 -36.81 -34.30 2.42
N ASP A 199 -36.44 -35.54 2.75
CA ASP A 199 -35.17 -36.13 2.36
C ASP A 199 -35.27 -36.73 0.96
N TYR A 200 -34.84 -35.96 -0.05
CA TYR A 200 -34.88 -36.39 -1.45
C TYR A 200 -33.75 -37.36 -1.85
N ARG A 201 -32.97 -37.88 -0.89
CA ARG A 201 -31.95 -38.93 -1.18
C ARG A 201 -32.56 -40.29 -1.44
N TYR A 202 -33.81 -40.50 -1.04
CA TYR A 202 -34.50 -41.74 -1.31
C TYR A 202 -34.65 -41.95 -2.81
N ARG A 203 -34.14 -43.08 -3.29
CA ARG A 203 -34.29 -43.47 -4.70
C ARG A 203 -35.76 -43.77 -4.96
N ILE A 204 -36.37 -43.05 -5.91
CA ILE A 204 -37.76 -43.30 -6.33
C ILE A 204 -37.94 -44.76 -6.74
N SER A 205 -36.95 -45.34 -7.44
CA SER A 205 -36.95 -46.75 -7.85
C SER A 205 -36.92 -47.76 -6.70
N SER A 206 -36.63 -47.34 -5.47
CA SER A 206 -36.70 -48.20 -4.29
C SER A 206 -38.09 -48.25 -3.65
N ILE A 207 -38.98 -47.32 -4.02
CA ILE A 207 -40.38 -47.33 -3.62
C ILE A 207 -41.11 -48.29 -4.58
N GLY A 208 -41.80 -49.29 -4.03
CA GLY A 208 -42.63 -50.17 -4.86
C GLY A 208 -43.71 -49.35 -5.53
N ALA A 209 -43.80 -49.39 -6.85
CA ALA A 209 -44.76 -48.64 -7.63
C ALA A 209 -45.41 -49.58 -8.66
N PHE A 210 -46.74 -49.58 -8.70
CA PHE A 210 -47.51 -50.41 -9.62
C PHE A 210 -48.62 -49.60 -10.28
N ASP A 211 -48.92 -49.92 -11.52
CA ASP A 211 -50.13 -49.48 -12.18
C ASP A 211 -51.31 -50.33 -11.69
N ALA A 212 -52.45 -49.69 -11.42
CA ALA A 212 -53.68 -50.39 -11.03
C ALA A 212 -54.09 -51.46 -12.05
N ALA A 213 -53.97 -51.19 -13.35
CA ALA A 213 -54.25 -52.15 -14.40
C ALA A 213 -53.28 -53.34 -14.37
N GLN A 214 -51.99 -53.08 -14.14
CA GLN A 214 -50.98 -54.14 -14.01
C GLN A 214 -51.21 -55.01 -12.77
N LEU A 215 -51.65 -54.42 -11.66
CA LEU A 215 -51.95 -55.17 -10.45
C LEU A 215 -53.13 -56.14 -10.65
N ALA A 216 -54.14 -55.73 -11.41
CA ALA A 216 -55.32 -56.55 -11.68
C ALA A 216 -55.00 -57.83 -12.47
N GLU A 217 -53.91 -57.83 -13.25
CA GLU A 217 -53.44 -58.98 -14.02
C GLU A 217 -52.60 -59.97 -13.20
N LEU A 218 -52.16 -59.61 -11.99
CA LEU A 218 -51.29 -60.47 -11.18
C LEU A 218 -52.06 -61.61 -10.50
N PRO A 219 -51.46 -62.81 -10.39
CA PRO A 219 -52.00 -63.87 -9.56
C PRO A 219 -52.12 -63.43 -8.09
N ARG A 220 -53.19 -63.87 -7.42
CA ARG A 220 -53.48 -63.52 -6.00
C ARG A 220 -52.32 -63.76 -5.04
N GLU A 221 -51.56 -64.85 -5.25
CA GLU A 221 -50.39 -65.17 -4.42
C GLU A 221 -49.28 -64.11 -4.55
N THR A 222 -49.00 -63.67 -5.78
CA THR A 222 -48.01 -62.61 -6.07
C THR A 222 -48.46 -61.24 -5.59
N LEU A 223 -49.76 -60.96 -5.67
CA LEU A 223 -50.36 -59.74 -5.15
C LEU A 223 -50.20 -59.65 -3.61
N ALA A 224 -50.51 -60.73 -2.90
CA ALA A 224 -50.32 -60.83 -1.46
C ALA A 224 -48.83 -60.71 -1.07
N GLU A 225 -47.92 -61.38 -1.79
CA GLU A 225 -46.48 -61.25 -1.53
C GLU A 225 -45.99 -59.80 -1.64
N LYS A 226 -46.48 -59.05 -2.64
CA LYS A 226 -46.03 -57.68 -2.90
C LYS A 226 -46.64 -56.65 -1.96
N LEU A 227 -47.86 -56.85 -1.45
CA LEU A 227 -48.64 -55.81 -0.77
C LEU A 227 -49.00 -56.12 0.69
N LYS A 228 -48.95 -57.38 1.13
CA LYS A 228 -49.39 -57.78 2.48
C LYS A 228 -48.62 -57.05 3.57
N GLY A 229 -49.36 -56.46 4.51
CA GLY A 229 -48.79 -55.73 5.66
C GLY A 229 -48.07 -54.42 5.32
N LYS A 230 -48.11 -53.96 4.06
CA LYS A 230 -47.57 -52.67 3.60
C LYS A 230 -48.63 -51.56 3.65
N THR A 231 -48.17 -50.33 3.71
CA THR A 231 -49.02 -49.14 3.56
C THR A 231 -49.11 -48.80 2.08
N ILE A 232 -50.33 -48.79 1.53
CA ILE A 232 -50.56 -48.52 0.11
C ILE A 232 -51.02 -47.08 -0.05
N VAL A 233 -50.42 -46.34 -0.98
CA VAL A 233 -50.83 -45.00 -1.35
C VAL A 233 -51.34 -45.06 -2.79
N VAL A 234 -52.65 -44.90 -2.95
CA VAL A 234 -53.35 -44.91 -4.23
C VAL A 234 -53.50 -43.48 -4.71
N GLY A 235 -53.04 -43.15 -5.92
CA GLY A 235 -53.16 -41.79 -6.44
C GLY A 235 -53.09 -41.73 -7.96
N PRO A 236 -53.52 -40.62 -8.57
CA PRO A 236 -53.48 -40.45 -10.01
C PRO A 236 -52.05 -40.35 -10.54
N MET A 237 -51.79 -40.95 -11.70
CA MET A 237 -50.48 -40.84 -12.38
C MET A 237 -50.31 -39.53 -13.15
N ASP A 238 -51.42 -38.90 -13.57
CA ASP A 238 -51.42 -37.66 -14.36
C ASP A 238 -51.21 -36.39 -13.53
N GLU A 239 -51.42 -36.45 -12.20
CA GLU A 239 -51.07 -35.38 -11.27
C GLU A 239 -49.58 -35.45 -10.94
N THR A 240 -48.75 -34.84 -11.79
CA THR A 240 -47.29 -34.86 -11.65
C THR A 240 -46.71 -33.60 -11.02
N GLU A 241 -45.63 -33.77 -10.26
CA GLU A 241 -44.80 -32.70 -9.72
C GLU A 241 -43.32 -32.99 -9.98
N SER A 242 -42.49 -31.96 -9.95
CA SER A 242 -41.04 -32.11 -10.07
C SER A 242 -40.39 -32.15 -8.69
N ILE A 243 -39.32 -32.93 -8.56
CA ILE A 243 -38.44 -32.93 -7.38
C ILE A 243 -36.98 -32.80 -7.84
N PRO A 244 -36.03 -32.52 -6.92
CA PRO A 244 -34.61 -32.50 -7.29
C PRO A 244 -34.17 -33.81 -7.97
N GLY A 245 -33.68 -33.70 -9.21
CA GLY A 245 -33.18 -34.85 -9.99
C GLY A 245 -34.22 -35.64 -10.78
N HIS A 246 -35.53 -35.38 -10.58
CA HIS A 246 -36.61 -36.06 -11.30
C HIS A 246 -37.69 -35.07 -11.73
N LEU A 247 -38.06 -35.12 -13.01
CA LEU A 247 -39.16 -34.33 -13.56
C LEU A 247 -40.41 -35.20 -13.63
N ASP A 248 -41.57 -34.56 -13.48
CA ASP A 248 -42.90 -35.14 -13.72
C ASP A 248 -43.15 -36.49 -13.04
N ILE A 249 -42.95 -36.55 -11.73
CA ILE A 249 -43.28 -37.73 -10.92
C ILE A 249 -44.68 -37.60 -10.32
N PRO A 250 -45.44 -38.69 -10.14
CA PRO A 250 -46.76 -38.61 -9.51
C PRO A 250 -46.66 -37.95 -8.13
N ALA A 251 -47.52 -36.98 -7.87
CA ALA A 251 -47.38 -36.10 -6.72
C ALA A 251 -47.55 -36.83 -5.37
N SER A 252 -48.12 -38.04 -5.38
CA SER A 252 -48.18 -38.94 -4.22
C SER A 252 -46.79 -39.41 -3.76
N PHE A 253 -45.80 -39.49 -4.66
CA PHE A 253 -44.42 -39.83 -4.28
C PHE A 253 -43.83 -38.84 -3.30
N ILE A 254 -44.14 -37.55 -3.41
CA ILE A 254 -43.63 -36.53 -2.48
C ILE A 254 -44.14 -36.80 -1.06
N THR A 255 -45.41 -37.18 -0.91
CA THR A 255 -45.98 -37.53 0.40
C THR A 255 -45.40 -38.85 0.93
N ILE A 256 -45.13 -39.83 0.06
CA ILE A 256 -44.43 -41.08 0.44
C ILE A 256 -43.01 -40.76 0.92
N LEU A 257 -42.25 -39.96 0.17
CA LEU A 257 -40.89 -39.53 0.53
C LEU A 257 -40.88 -38.76 1.85
N ALA A 258 -41.87 -37.90 2.09
CA ALA A 258 -42.04 -37.21 3.37
C ALA A 258 -42.32 -38.20 4.52
N ALA A 259 -43.11 -39.25 4.29
CA ALA A 259 -43.37 -40.30 5.27
C ALA A 259 -42.11 -41.14 5.57
N GLU A 260 -41.37 -41.56 4.54
CA GLU A 260 -40.07 -42.24 4.67
C GLU A 260 -39.04 -41.38 5.43
N THR A 261 -39.08 -40.07 5.22
CA THR A 261 -38.24 -39.11 5.95
C THR A 261 -38.60 -39.07 7.45
N LEU A 262 -39.89 -39.11 7.80
CA LEU A 262 -40.31 -39.18 9.21
C LEU A 262 -39.97 -40.51 9.87
N LEU A 263 -40.09 -41.62 9.14
CA LEU A 263 -39.75 -42.97 9.62
C LEU A 263 -38.26 -43.09 9.97
N ALA A 264 -37.37 -42.57 9.13
CA ALA A 264 -35.93 -42.59 9.37
C ALA A 264 -35.45 -41.49 10.33
N GLY A 265 -36.29 -40.49 10.59
CA GLY A 265 -35.93 -39.28 11.30
C GLY A 265 -35.47 -38.17 10.31
N PRO A 266 -36.10 -36.99 10.34
CA PRO A 266 -35.76 -35.93 9.39
C PRO A 266 -34.35 -35.40 9.62
N PRO A 267 -33.62 -35.05 8.55
CA PRO A 267 -32.25 -34.58 8.68
C PRO A 267 -32.18 -33.24 9.45
N VAL A 268 -31.06 -33.02 10.12
CA VAL A 268 -30.84 -31.79 10.90
C VAL A 268 -30.30 -30.71 9.98
N PHE A 269 -31.05 -29.61 9.84
CA PHE A 269 -30.63 -28.46 9.06
C PHE A 269 -29.93 -27.44 9.93
N VAL A 270 -28.64 -27.26 9.66
CA VAL A 270 -27.82 -26.25 10.33
C VAL A 270 -27.80 -25.00 9.46
N THR A 271 -28.31 -23.89 9.99
CA THR A 271 -28.22 -22.59 9.32
C THR A 271 -26.79 -22.08 9.43
N ALA A 272 -26.11 -21.83 8.31
CA ALA A 272 -24.68 -21.52 8.30
C ALA A 272 -24.37 -20.01 8.22
N TRP A 273 -25.30 -19.14 8.59
CA TRP A 273 -25.06 -17.68 8.51
C TRP A 273 -23.90 -17.24 9.42
N TYR A 274 -23.68 -17.90 10.55
CA TYR A 274 -22.54 -17.65 11.44
C TYR A 274 -21.21 -18.15 10.85
N LEU A 275 -21.24 -19.15 9.96
CA LEU A 275 -20.02 -19.60 9.24
C LEU A 275 -19.49 -18.49 8.33
N VAL A 276 -20.35 -17.62 7.80
CA VAL A 276 -19.92 -16.44 7.04
C VAL A 276 -19.04 -15.52 7.88
N LEU A 277 -19.42 -15.28 9.15
CA LEU A 277 -18.64 -14.45 10.07
C LEU A 277 -17.30 -15.11 10.43
N LEU A 278 -17.31 -16.42 10.66
CA LEU A 278 -16.09 -17.19 10.93
C LEU A 278 -15.12 -17.14 9.73
N LEU A 279 -15.62 -17.41 8.52
CA LEU A 279 -14.85 -17.30 7.28
C LEU A 279 -14.29 -15.88 7.11
N GLY A 280 -15.12 -14.87 7.41
CA GLY A 280 -14.70 -13.48 7.35
C GLY A 280 -13.57 -13.15 8.32
N LEU A 281 -13.64 -13.62 9.56
CA LEU A 281 -12.58 -13.46 10.55
C LEU A 281 -11.28 -14.14 10.12
N VAL A 282 -11.36 -15.41 9.67
CA VAL A 282 -10.20 -16.20 9.26
C VAL A 282 -9.49 -15.58 8.05
N ILE A 283 -10.26 -15.20 7.02
CA ILE A 283 -9.70 -14.59 5.80
C ILE A 283 -9.18 -13.18 6.09
N ALA A 284 -9.92 -12.36 6.86
CA ALA A 284 -9.48 -11.02 7.23
C ALA A 284 -8.20 -11.05 8.08
N PHE A 285 -8.06 -12.02 8.98
CA PHE A 285 -6.82 -12.24 9.74
C PHE A 285 -5.65 -12.62 8.82
N ALA A 286 -5.85 -13.54 7.88
CA ALA A 286 -4.80 -13.90 6.93
C ALA A 286 -4.37 -12.70 6.07
N VAL A 287 -5.34 -11.90 5.61
CA VAL A 287 -5.08 -10.67 4.84
C VAL A 287 -4.37 -9.61 5.69
N SER A 288 -4.73 -9.44 6.97
CA SER A 288 -4.14 -8.42 7.84
C SER A 288 -2.65 -8.66 8.12
N ARG A 289 -2.18 -9.91 8.00
CA ARG A 289 -0.76 -10.28 8.07
C ARG A 289 0.07 -9.77 6.89
N GLY A 290 -0.56 -9.29 5.81
CA GLY A 290 0.15 -8.80 4.62
C GLY A 290 0.90 -9.87 3.84
N GLN A 291 0.74 -11.16 4.17
CA GLN A 291 1.43 -12.27 3.53
C GLN A 291 0.55 -12.88 2.42
N PRO A 292 0.88 -12.69 1.13
CA PRO A 292 0.03 -13.14 0.02
C PRO A 292 -0.03 -14.67 -0.09
N ARG A 293 1.05 -15.39 0.26
CA ARG A 293 1.06 -16.86 0.29
C ARG A 293 0.07 -17.41 1.32
N LEU A 294 0.13 -16.92 2.55
CA LEU A 294 -0.78 -17.30 3.63
C LEU A 294 -2.24 -17.02 3.24
N THR A 295 -2.51 -15.82 2.72
CA THR A 295 -3.85 -15.42 2.27
C THR A 295 -4.42 -16.39 1.23
N ARG A 296 -3.61 -16.79 0.23
CA ARG A 296 -4.03 -17.73 -0.82
C ARG A 296 -4.36 -19.11 -0.26
N TRP A 297 -3.49 -19.66 0.60
CA TRP A 297 -3.70 -20.98 1.20
C TRP A 297 -4.91 -21.01 2.13
N VAL A 298 -5.08 -19.99 2.97
CA VAL A 298 -6.24 -19.86 3.85
C VAL A 298 -7.53 -19.74 3.03
N PHE A 299 -7.55 -18.87 2.02
CA PHE A 299 -8.72 -18.70 1.15
C PHE A 299 -9.07 -20.00 0.40
N LEU A 300 -8.07 -20.68 -0.16
CA LEU A 300 -8.26 -21.97 -0.83
C LEU A 300 -8.79 -23.04 0.12
N GLY A 301 -8.26 -23.11 1.34
CA GLY A 301 -8.76 -24.01 2.39
C GLY A 301 -10.22 -23.74 2.73
N CYS A 302 -10.62 -22.47 2.83
CA CYS A 302 -12.02 -22.08 3.05
C CYS A 302 -12.95 -22.47 1.89
N VAL A 303 -12.49 -22.34 0.64
CA VAL A 303 -13.22 -22.77 -0.56
C VAL A 303 -13.40 -24.29 -0.55
N ILE A 304 -12.32 -25.04 -0.32
CA ILE A 304 -12.36 -26.51 -0.24
C ILE A 304 -13.31 -26.95 0.87
N ALA A 305 -13.20 -26.37 2.07
CA ALA A 305 -14.09 -26.70 3.19
C ALA A 305 -15.56 -26.46 2.85
N THR A 306 -15.87 -25.39 2.12
CA THR A 306 -17.24 -25.04 1.70
C THR A 306 -17.81 -26.01 0.67
N ILE A 307 -16.96 -26.71 -0.08
CA ILE A 307 -17.34 -27.75 -1.05
C ILE A 307 -17.41 -29.13 -0.37
N VAL A 308 -16.46 -29.45 0.51
CA VAL A 308 -16.34 -30.78 1.14
C VAL A 308 -17.39 -30.99 2.23
N LEU A 309 -17.64 -30.00 3.09
CA LEU A 309 -18.59 -30.13 4.20
C LEU A 309 -20.01 -30.53 3.72
N PRO A 310 -20.55 -29.95 2.63
CA PRO A 310 -21.85 -30.34 2.08
C PRO A 310 -21.88 -31.75 1.48
N VAL A 311 -20.74 -32.26 1.00
CA VAL A 311 -20.67 -33.61 0.45
C VAL A 311 -20.65 -34.65 1.57
N LEU A 312 -19.95 -34.37 2.68
CA LEU A 312 -19.82 -35.30 3.81
C LEU A 312 -20.99 -35.20 4.80
N GLY A 313 -21.55 -34.02 5.01
CA GLY A 313 -22.64 -33.77 5.97
C GLY A 313 -23.84 -34.71 5.83
N PRO A 314 -24.40 -34.92 4.61
CA PRO A 314 -25.53 -35.81 4.40
C PRO A 314 -25.26 -37.24 4.89
N GLN A 315 -24.03 -37.74 4.78
CA GLN A 315 -23.70 -39.12 5.19
C GLN A 315 -23.97 -39.35 6.67
N VAL A 316 -23.85 -38.31 7.50
CA VAL A 316 -24.12 -38.32 8.94
C VAL A 316 -25.46 -37.66 9.32
N GLY A 317 -26.33 -37.37 8.35
CA GLY A 317 -27.66 -36.80 8.59
C GLY A 317 -27.69 -35.30 8.88
N ILE A 318 -26.61 -34.57 8.55
CA ILE A 318 -26.49 -33.13 8.75
C ILE A 318 -26.53 -32.43 7.38
N LEU A 319 -27.51 -31.56 7.18
CA LEU A 319 -27.61 -30.71 5.99
C LEU A 319 -27.27 -29.27 6.36
N MET A 320 -26.45 -28.61 5.54
CA MET A 320 -25.96 -27.26 5.82
C MET A 320 -26.43 -26.28 4.75
N ARG A 321 -26.97 -25.13 5.17
CA ARG A 321 -27.30 -24.01 4.26
C ARG A 321 -26.04 -23.25 3.86
N MET A 322 -25.47 -23.57 2.70
CA MET A 322 -24.16 -23.04 2.29
C MET A 322 -24.21 -21.84 1.34
N GLY A 323 -25.40 -21.35 0.98
CA GLY A 323 -25.58 -20.20 0.10
C GLY A 323 -24.86 -18.95 0.62
N GLY A 324 -24.98 -18.65 1.92
CA GLY A 324 -24.27 -17.54 2.56
C GLY A 324 -22.73 -17.68 2.46
N PRO A 325 -22.13 -18.76 2.98
CA PRO A 325 -20.70 -19.04 2.87
C PRO A 325 -20.17 -18.98 1.43
N PHE A 326 -20.89 -19.58 0.48
CA PHE A 326 -20.52 -19.58 -0.93
C PHE A 326 -20.50 -18.17 -1.53
N MET A 327 -21.56 -17.38 -1.28
CA MET A 327 -21.64 -15.99 -1.74
C MET A 327 -20.56 -15.11 -1.11
N TYR A 328 -20.24 -15.33 0.16
CA TYR A 328 -19.16 -14.60 0.82
C TYR A 328 -17.80 -14.89 0.17
N LEU A 329 -17.49 -16.15 -0.11
CA LEU A 329 -16.23 -16.52 -0.75
C LEU A 329 -16.09 -15.93 -2.15
N LEU A 330 -17.17 -15.86 -2.94
CA LEU A 330 -17.17 -15.17 -4.24
C LEU A 330 -16.83 -13.68 -4.09
N VAL A 331 -17.50 -12.98 -3.17
CA VAL A 331 -17.24 -11.55 -2.91
C VAL A 331 -15.82 -11.33 -2.39
N ALA A 332 -15.39 -12.12 -1.41
CA ALA A 332 -14.06 -12.03 -0.80
C ALA A 332 -12.95 -12.31 -1.84
N GLY A 333 -13.13 -13.36 -2.66
CA GLY A 333 -12.20 -13.71 -3.74
C GLY A 333 -12.05 -12.58 -4.76
N GLY A 334 -13.17 -11.99 -5.20
CA GLY A 334 -13.16 -10.83 -6.08
C GLY A 334 -12.43 -9.62 -5.46
N MET A 335 -12.67 -9.34 -4.18
CA MET A 335 -11.98 -8.25 -3.47
C MET A 335 -10.46 -8.48 -3.35
N ILE A 336 -10.04 -9.70 -3.00
CA ILE A 336 -8.63 -10.08 -2.88
C ILE A 336 -7.95 -9.98 -4.25
N LEU A 337 -8.57 -10.52 -5.31
CA LEU A 337 -8.04 -10.48 -6.66
C LEU A 337 -7.88 -9.04 -7.17
N LEU A 338 -8.92 -8.21 -7.01
CA LEU A 338 -8.87 -6.80 -7.42
C LEU A 338 -7.81 -6.02 -6.65
N ASN A 339 -7.62 -6.30 -5.35
CA ASN A 339 -6.57 -5.64 -4.58
C ASN A 339 -5.17 -6.10 -5.01
N ALA A 340 -4.99 -7.39 -5.28
CA ALA A 340 -3.73 -7.95 -5.79
C ALA A 340 -3.38 -7.40 -7.19
N GLN A 341 -4.37 -7.25 -8.07
CA GLN A 341 -4.18 -6.60 -9.38
C GLN A 341 -3.76 -5.13 -9.21
N ARG A 342 -4.39 -4.39 -8.28
CA ARG A 342 -4.01 -3.00 -8.00
C ARG A 342 -2.62 -2.87 -7.40
N GLN A 343 -2.21 -3.79 -6.53
CA GLN A 343 -0.84 -3.84 -6.01
C GLN A 343 0.16 -4.15 -7.12
N SER A 344 -0.14 -5.12 -7.99
CA SER A 344 0.72 -5.45 -9.13
C SER A 344 0.87 -4.27 -10.10
N ALA A 345 -0.20 -3.50 -10.32
CA ALA A 345 -0.16 -2.29 -11.13
C ALA A 345 0.67 -1.14 -10.52
N ARG A 346 1.00 -1.18 -9.21
CA ARG A 346 1.91 -0.21 -8.58
C ARG A 346 3.37 -0.58 -8.70
N LYS A 347 3.68 -1.83 -9.04
CA LYS A 347 5.06 -2.29 -9.23
C LYS A 347 5.73 -1.69 -10.46
N PHE A 348 4.96 -1.05 -11.35
CA PHE A 348 5.48 -0.35 -12.53
C PHE A 348 4.93 1.09 -12.60
N ASP A 349 5.78 2.06 -12.90
CA ASP A 349 5.34 3.43 -13.17
C ASP A 349 4.61 3.43 -14.53
N PRO A 350 3.34 3.83 -14.59
CA PRO A 350 2.55 3.77 -15.83
C PRO A 350 3.02 4.75 -16.90
N ARG A 351 3.83 5.77 -16.56
CA ARG A 351 4.39 6.73 -17.52
C ARG A 351 5.60 6.15 -18.24
N PHE A 352 6.45 5.40 -17.53
CA PHE A 352 7.74 4.94 -18.04
C PHE A 352 7.80 3.44 -18.32
N ASN A 353 6.83 2.68 -17.81
CA ASN A 353 6.84 1.21 -17.80
C ASN A 353 8.12 0.61 -17.19
N LEU A 354 8.65 1.27 -16.17
CA LEU A 354 9.79 0.84 -15.37
C LEU A 354 9.32 0.42 -13.98
N PRO A 355 9.98 -0.55 -13.32
CA PRO A 355 9.57 -0.99 -12.00
C PRO A 355 9.73 0.14 -10.97
N THR A 356 8.86 0.21 -9.97
CA THR A 356 8.86 1.29 -8.96
C THR A 356 9.70 0.95 -7.75
N PHE A 357 9.97 1.93 -6.88
CA PHE A 357 10.64 1.66 -5.60
C PHE A 357 9.85 0.71 -4.67
N GLU A 358 8.53 0.56 -4.87
CA GLU A 358 7.73 -0.46 -4.17
C GLU A 358 8.08 -1.87 -4.68
N ALA A 359 8.43 -2.03 -5.96
CA ALA A 359 8.97 -3.28 -6.48
C ALA A 359 10.43 -3.53 -6.05
N LEU A 360 11.23 -2.47 -5.90
CA LEU A 360 12.58 -2.55 -5.35
C LEU A 360 12.58 -3.05 -3.90
N GLU A 361 11.61 -2.60 -3.09
CA GLU A 361 11.48 -3.02 -1.69
C GLU A 361 11.23 -4.53 -1.57
N ASP A 362 10.41 -5.08 -2.47
CA ASP A 362 10.18 -6.53 -2.57
C ASP A 362 11.47 -7.26 -2.99
N GLU A 363 12.22 -6.76 -3.98
CA GLU A 363 13.47 -7.41 -4.44
C GLU A 363 14.56 -7.37 -3.36
N LEU A 364 14.70 -6.24 -2.64
CA LEU A 364 15.61 -6.11 -1.50
C LEU A 364 15.26 -7.03 -0.33
N SER A 365 13.98 -7.40 -0.17
CA SER A 365 13.56 -8.36 0.86
C SER A 365 14.11 -9.77 0.60
N ASP A 366 14.32 -10.12 -0.67
CA ASP A 366 14.85 -11.42 -1.11
C ASP A 366 16.37 -11.37 -1.41
N ALA A 367 16.97 -10.18 -1.43
CA ALA A 367 18.39 -9.97 -1.74
C ALA A 367 19.32 -10.32 -0.55
N PRO A 368 20.57 -10.73 -0.81
CA PRO A 368 21.60 -10.88 0.23
C PRO A 368 21.83 -9.58 1.01
N LEU A 369 21.97 -9.67 2.34
CA LEU A 369 22.12 -8.50 3.23
C LEU A 369 23.35 -7.64 2.91
N ASP A 370 24.40 -8.24 2.35
CA ASP A 370 25.65 -7.61 1.93
C ASP A 370 25.58 -6.92 0.55
N SER A 371 24.45 -7.02 -0.16
CA SER A 371 24.25 -6.32 -1.43
C SER A 371 24.22 -4.81 -1.21
N ALA A 372 24.88 -4.03 -2.08
CA ALA A 372 24.84 -2.58 -2.03
C ALA A 372 23.63 -2.05 -2.81
N LEU A 373 22.89 -1.10 -2.24
CA LEU A 373 21.84 -0.37 -2.95
C LEU A 373 22.41 0.93 -3.51
N VAL A 374 22.32 1.11 -4.82
CA VAL A 374 22.71 2.37 -5.48
C VAL A 374 21.44 3.13 -5.89
N VAL A 375 21.38 4.41 -5.54
CA VAL A 375 20.34 5.35 -5.97
C VAL A 375 20.99 6.50 -6.73
N ALA A 376 20.69 6.60 -8.01
CA ALA A 376 21.02 7.72 -8.87
C ALA A 376 19.94 8.81 -8.80
N LYS A 377 20.35 10.08 -8.77
CA LYS A 377 19.45 11.23 -8.94
C LYS A 377 19.78 11.93 -10.25
N VAL A 378 18.81 11.97 -11.15
CA VAL A 378 18.92 12.71 -12.40
C VAL A 378 18.56 14.17 -12.15
N GLN A 379 19.49 15.08 -12.45
CA GLN A 379 19.31 16.51 -12.24
C GLN A 379 18.39 17.11 -13.31
N ASN A 380 17.62 18.14 -12.94
CA ASN A 380 16.64 18.80 -13.82
C ASN A 380 15.59 17.86 -14.45
N PHE A 381 15.39 16.66 -13.90
CA PHE A 381 14.51 15.65 -14.46
C PHE A 381 13.07 16.15 -14.64
N ASP A 382 12.49 16.76 -13.62
CA ASP A 382 11.11 17.27 -13.69
C ASP A 382 10.96 18.42 -14.70
N THR A 383 11.99 19.28 -14.83
CA THR A 383 12.03 20.35 -15.83
C THR A 383 12.01 19.79 -17.25
N VAL A 384 12.79 18.72 -17.50
CA VAL A 384 12.80 18.04 -18.80
C VAL A 384 11.44 17.39 -19.09
N LEU A 385 10.86 16.68 -18.11
CA LEU A 385 9.54 16.06 -18.31
C LEU A 385 8.43 17.08 -18.57
N ALA A 386 8.50 18.26 -17.96
CA ALA A 386 7.53 19.34 -18.19
C ALA A 386 7.63 19.94 -19.60
N ALA A 387 8.79 19.82 -20.26
CA ALA A 387 9.05 20.36 -21.59
C ALA A 387 8.67 19.42 -22.74
N VAL A 388 8.45 18.12 -22.47
CA VAL A 388 8.24 17.09 -23.50
C VAL A 388 6.91 16.34 -23.33
N GLY A 389 6.39 15.77 -24.41
CA GLY A 389 5.11 15.06 -24.42
C GLY A 389 5.17 13.66 -23.76
N PRO A 390 4.01 13.01 -23.51
CA PRO A 390 3.95 11.75 -22.77
C PRO A 390 4.73 10.58 -23.39
N LYS A 391 4.87 10.53 -24.72
CA LYS A 391 5.63 9.47 -25.39
C LYS A 391 7.14 9.70 -25.23
N GLU A 392 7.55 10.95 -25.34
CA GLU A 392 8.92 11.42 -25.24
C GLU A 392 9.43 11.30 -23.79
N GLN A 393 8.56 11.55 -22.80
CA GLN A 393 8.82 11.27 -21.39
C GLN A 393 9.17 9.79 -21.15
N ALA A 394 8.41 8.87 -21.75
CA ALA A 394 8.66 7.44 -21.64
C ALA A 394 9.99 7.04 -22.30
N GLU A 395 10.26 7.60 -23.48
CA GLU A 395 11.51 7.37 -24.19
C GLU A 395 12.74 7.90 -23.42
N TYR A 396 12.64 9.12 -22.87
CA TYR A 396 13.70 9.73 -22.08
C TYR A 396 14.04 8.89 -20.84
N ALA A 397 13.04 8.49 -20.05
CA ALA A 397 13.22 7.65 -18.88
C ALA A 397 13.79 6.27 -19.23
N LYS A 398 13.37 5.69 -20.36
CA LYS A 398 13.90 4.41 -20.84
C LYS A 398 15.37 4.52 -21.25
N ARG A 399 15.75 5.56 -22.01
CA ARG A 399 17.15 5.81 -22.40
C ARG A 399 18.05 6.06 -21.18
N LEU A 400 17.56 6.77 -20.16
CA LEU A 400 18.23 6.91 -18.87
C LEU A 400 18.47 5.54 -18.20
N ALA A 401 17.42 4.72 -18.10
CA ALA A 401 17.52 3.37 -17.53
C ALA A 401 18.50 2.48 -18.30
N ASP A 402 18.50 2.53 -19.63
CA ASP A 402 19.39 1.75 -20.47
C ASP A 402 20.86 2.16 -20.30
N ARG A 403 21.16 3.44 -20.03
CA ARG A 403 22.52 3.88 -19.66
C ARG A 403 22.98 3.36 -18.30
N PHE A 404 22.09 3.20 -17.33
CA PHE A 404 22.45 2.56 -16.07
C PHE A 404 22.73 1.06 -16.24
N ARG A 405 22.16 0.41 -17.27
CA ARG A 405 22.33 -1.02 -17.60
C ARG A 405 23.61 -1.36 -18.37
N VAL A 406 24.54 -0.43 -18.54
CA VAL A 406 25.79 -0.66 -19.32
C VAL A 406 26.59 -1.87 -18.80
N ILE A 407 26.52 -2.15 -17.50
CA ILE A 407 27.21 -3.28 -16.85
C ILE A 407 26.51 -4.61 -17.12
N ASP A 408 25.19 -4.61 -16.92
CA ASP A 408 24.33 -5.77 -17.09
C ASP A 408 23.03 -5.33 -17.79
N PRO A 409 22.86 -5.68 -19.08
CA PRO A 409 21.65 -5.40 -19.85
C PRO A 409 20.37 -5.96 -19.21
N ARG A 410 20.49 -6.95 -18.32
CA ARG A 410 19.37 -7.58 -17.60
C ARG A 410 19.12 -6.99 -16.22
N MET A 411 19.95 -6.05 -15.77
CA MET A 411 19.79 -5.43 -14.46
C MET A 411 18.45 -4.68 -14.36
N PRO A 412 17.62 -4.98 -13.35
CA PRO A 412 16.41 -4.22 -13.09
C PRO A 412 16.79 -2.82 -12.60
N VAL A 413 16.16 -1.80 -13.21
CA VAL A 413 16.34 -0.39 -12.85
C VAL A 413 15.00 0.14 -12.40
N TYR A 414 14.96 0.56 -11.14
CA TYR A 414 13.78 1.01 -10.43
C TYR A 414 13.64 2.53 -10.48
N VAL A 415 12.42 3.06 -10.52
CA VAL A 415 12.19 4.52 -10.63
C VAL A 415 11.24 5.05 -9.56
N SER A 416 11.55 6.25 -9.06
CA SER A 416 10.66 7.04 -8.20
C SER A 416 10.95 8.54 -8.40
N GLY A 417 10.14 9.20 -9.24
CA GLY A 417 10.39 10.60 -9.61
C GLY A 417 11.73 10.75 -10.35
N SER A 418 12.60 11.64 -9.85
CA SER A 418 13.96 11.85 -10.38
C SER A 418 15.01 10.84 -9.91
N HIS A 419 14.62 9.88 -9.07
CA HIS A 419 15.51 8.85 -8.54
C HIS A 419 15.39 7.54 -9.34
N PHE A 420 16.54 6.99 -9.71
CA PHE A 420 16.68 5.67 -10.32
C PHE A 420 17.52 4.79 -9.40
N ALA A 421 17.20 3.52 -9.26
CA ALA A 421 17.90 2.65 -8.31
C ALA A 421 18.11 1.24 -8.85
N TRP A 422 19.17 0.58 -8.40
CA TRP A 422 19.46 -0.82 -8.69
C TRP A 422 20.28 -1.43 -7.56
N ILE A 423 20.25 -2.76 -7.49
CA ILE A 423 21.03 -3.53 -6.52
C ILE A 423 22.36 -3.89 -7.19
N SER A 424 23.46 -3.53 -6.56
CA SER A 424 24.81 -3.91 -6.98
C SER A 424 25.25 -5.15 -6.19
N PRO A 425 25.95 -6.11 -6.83
CA PRO A 425 26.60 -7.21 -6.13
C PRO A 425 27.54 -6.70 -5.04
N ALA A 426 27.84 -7.55 -4.05
CA ALA A 426 28.83 -7.25 -3.03
C ALA A 426 30.20 -7.01 -3.69
N MET A 427 30.69 -5.77 -3.57
CA MET A 427 31.96 -5.30 -4.11
C MET A 427 32.67 -4.45 -3.05
N LEU A 428 33.99 -4.30 -3.18
CA LEU A 428 34.74 -3.37 -2.33
C LEU A 428 34.27 -1.94 -2.58
N ARG A 429 34.27 -1.12 -1.53
CA ARG A 429 33.78 0.28 -1.56
C ARG A 429 34.46 1.10 -2.66
N GLU A 430 35.77 1.00 -2.76
CA GLU A 430 36.60 1.73 -3.73
C GLU A 430 36.32 1.34 -5.19
N ASP A 431 36.04 0.05 -5.43
CA ASP A 431 35.68 -0.47 -6.76
C ASP A 431 34.31 0.06 -7.19
N LEU A 432 33.32 0.03 -6.29
CA LEU A 432 31.98 0.54 -6.56
C LEU A 432 31.99 2.06 -6.79
N GLU A 433 32.78 2.81 -6.02
CA GLU A 433 32.93 4.25 -6.21
C GLU A 433 33.58 4.59 -7.56
N SER A 434 34.72 3.97 -7.87
CA SER A 434 35.42 4.14 -9.15
C SER A 434 34.52 3.77 -10.33
N HIS A 435 33.73 2.72 -10.18
CA HIS A 435 32.78 2.28 -11.18
C HIS A 435 31.69 3.33 -11.44
N LEU A 436 31.08 3.88 -10.38
CA LEU A 436 30.02 4.89 -10.51
C LEU A 436 30.55 6.23 -11.04
N LEU A 437 31.81 6.57 -10.75
CA LEU A 437 32.49 7.71 -11.38
C LEU A 437 32.65 7.49 -12.90
N GLY A 438 33.02 6.28 -13.32
CA GLY A 438 33.06 5.90 -14.73
C GLY A 438 31.68 5.97 -15.39
N LEU A 439 30.64 5.47 -14.70
CA LEU A 439 29.26 5.56 -15.16
C LEU A 439 28.81 7.01 -15.32
N ARG A 440 29.14 7.90 -14.37
CA ARG A 440 28.87 9.34 -14.47
C ARG A 440 29.43 9.96 -15.76
N ALA A 441 30.66 9.57 -16.15
CA ALA A 441 31.28 10.09 -17.38
C ALA A 441 30.49 9.70 -18.65
N LEU A 442 29.80 8.55 -18.65
CA LEU A 442 28.90 8.17 -19.76
C LEU A 442 27.65 9.07 -19.84
N PHE A 443 27.26 9.71 -18.73
CA PHE A 443 26.18 10.70 -18.72
C PHE A 443 26.61 12.08 -19.22
N SER A 444 27.91 12.31 -19.46
CA SER A 444 28.40 13.54 -20.11
C SER A 444 27.98 13.66 -21.58
N GLU A 445 27.59 12.56 -22.23
CA GLU A 445 27.01 12.61 -23.57
C GLU A 445 25.50 12.95 -23.47
N PRO A 446 24.98 13.95 -24.20
CA PRO A 446 23.55 14.30 -24.15
C PRO A 446 22.64 13.14 -24.57
N ILE A 447 21.44 13.01 -24.00
CA ILE A 447 20.41 12.11 -24.55
C ILE A 447 19.61 12.86 -25.59
N LYS A 448 19.54 12.30 -26.81
CA LYS A 448 18.67 12.81 -27.86
C LYS A 448 17.23 12.36 -27.63
N VAL A 449 16.29 13.31 -27.60
CA VAL A 449 14.84 13.08 -27.61
C VAL A 449 14.26 13.95 -28.72
N GLU A 450 13.62 13.35 -29.73
CA GLU A 450 13.13 14.06 -30.94
C GLU A 450 14.16 15.04 -31.56
N ASP A 451 15.41 14.60 -31.69
CA ASP A 451 16.57 15.37 -32.20
C ASP A 451 17.07 16.54 -31.34
N VAL A 452 16.47 16.81 -30.18
CA VAL A 452 17.00 17.76 -29.19
C VAL A 452 18.00 17.06 -28.28
N PRO A 453 19.27 17.50 -28.22
CA PRO A 453 20.22 17.00 -27.24
C PRO A 453 19.91 17.57 -25.85
N ILE A 454 19.70 16.69 -24.87
CA ILE A 454 19.44 17.05 -23.49
C ILE A 454 20.66 16.68 -22.64
N ASP A 455 21.28 17.67 -22.02
CA ASP A 455 22.39 17.46 -21.09
C ASP A 455 21.89 16.87 -19.77
N ILE A 456 22.65 15.91 -19.23
CA ILE A 456 22.23 15.13 -18.07
C ILE A 456 23.29 15.14 -17.00
N GLY A 457 22.94 15.68 -15.85
CA GLY A 457 23.70 15.49 -14.63
C GLY A 457 23.15 14.32 -13.83
N VAL A 458 24.03 13.46 -13.33
CA VAL A 458 23.67 12.41 -12.38
C VAL A 458 24.58 12.45 -11.16
N THR A 459 24.00 12.23 -9.99
CA THR A 459 24.72 11.98 -8.73
C THR A 459 24.26 10.65 -8.13
N PHE A 460 25.08 10.03 -7.30
CA PHE A 460 24.82 8.70 -6.74
C PHE A 460 24.89 8.71 -5.20
N GLY A 461 23.92 8.05 -4.58
CA GLY A 461 23.88 7.74 -3.16
C GLY A 461 23.86 6.24 -2.96
N ILE A 462 24.67 5.72 -2.05
CA ILE A 462 24.88 4.28 -1.89
C ILE A 462 24.59 3.89 -0.46
N ASP A 463 23.82 2.83 -0.25
CA ASP A 463 23.77 2.14 1.04
C ASP A 463 24.41 0.75 0.88
N ALA A 464 25.63 0.62 1.41
CA ALA A 464 26.39 -0.63 1.44
C ALA A 464 26.34 -1.31 2.83
N THR A 465 25.42 -0.89 3.70
CA THR A 465 25.27 -1.46 5.04
C THR A 465 24.50 -2.78 5.01
N SER A 466 24.69 -3.60 6.05
CA SER A 466 23.90 -4.83 6.25
C SER A 466 22.52 -4.56 6.86
N GLU A 467 21.88 -3.44 6.53
CA GLU A 467 20.53 -3.09 6.97
C GLU A 467 19.52 -4.13 6.45
N ALA A 468 18.79 -4.76 7.39
CA ALA A 468 17.84 -5.82 7.10
C ALA A 468 16.46 -5.30 6.71
N ASN A 469 16.16 -4.02 6.97
CA ASN A 469 14.91 -3.38 6.57
C ASN A 469 15.05 -2.69 5.20
N PRO A 470 14.40 -3.20 4.14
CA PRO A 470 14.49 -2.63 2.78
C PRO A 470 14.09 -1.15 2.70
N SER A 471 13.00 -0.78 3.39
CA SER A 471 12.51 0.60 3.46
C SER A 471 13.57 1.55 4.06
N ALA A 472 14.28 1.10 5.11
CA ALA A 472 15.33 1.88 5.74
C ALA A 472 16.55 2.02 4.81
N LYS A 473 16.95 0.94 4.14
CA LYS A 473 18.06 0.92 3.17
C LYS A 473 17.82 1.86 1.99
N ILE A 474 16.61 1.84 1.42
CA ILE A 474 16.19 2.80 0.37
C ILE A 474 16.24 4.24 0.90
N ALA A 475 15.72 4.48 2.10
CA ALA A 475 15.69 5.82 2.67
C ALA A 475 17.10 6.38 2.92
N GLN A 476 18.04 5.54 3.35
CA GLN A 476 19.44 5.90 3.59
C GLN A 476 20.16 6.25 2.27
N ALA A 477 20.11 5.38 1.26
CA ALA A 477 20.71 5.65 -0.05
C ALA A 477 20.12 6.91 -0.72
N ARG A 478 18.80 7.10 -0.63
CA ARG A 478 18.14 8.33 -1.11
C ARG A 478 18.56 9.57 -0.33
N SER A 479 18.76 9.44 0.98
CA SER A 479 19.23 10.56 1.80
C SER A 479 20.64 10.96 1.37
N ALA A 480 21.52 9.98 1.12
CA ALA A 480 22.89 10.22 0.65
C ALA A 480 22.91 10.97 -0.69
N VAL A 481 22.14 10.52 -1.69
CA VAL A 481 22.12 11.19 -3.00
C VAL A 481 21.51 12.60 -2.96
N ASN A 482 20.58 12.84 -2.03
CA ASN A 482 19.96 14.16 -1.87
C ASN A 482 20.81 15.14 -1.05
N ALA A 483 21.76 14.63 -0.27
CA ALA A 483 22.70 15.46 0.48
C ALA A 483 23.82 16.04 -0.41
N THR A 484 23.99 15.52 -1.62
CA THR A 484 24.99 15.95 -2.60
C THR A 484 24.36 16.58 -3.86
N ASN A 485 25.18 17.28 -4.64
CA ASN A 485 24.83 17.84 -5.93
C ASN A 485 26.01 17.71 -6.93
N LEU A 486 25.87 18.20 -8.17
CA LEU A 486 26.91 18.04 -9.21
C LEU A 486 28.24 18.76 -8.89
N ALA A 487 28.20 19.81 -8.08
CA ALA A 487 29.33 20.62 -7.64
C ALA A 487 30.01 20.08 -6.38
N ASP A 488 29.36 19.15 -5.67
CA ASP A 488 29.92 18.47 -4.49
C ASP A 488 30.54 17.12 -4.92
N LEU A 489 30.57 16.13 -4.01
CA LEU A 489 31.00 14.77 -4.31
C LEU A 489 29.94 14.02 -5.15
N PRO A 490 30.27 13.56 -6.38
CA PRO A 490 29.31 12.86 -7.24
C PRO A 490 28.76 11.55 -6.70
N VAL A 491 29.49 10.91 -5.79
CA VAL A 491 29.16 9.62 -5.19
C VAL A 491 29.26 9.80 -3.68
N VAL A 492 28.18 9.47 -2.96
CA VAL A 492 28.14 9.55 -1.51
C VAL A 492 27.64 8.24 -0.92
N PHE A 493 28.39 7.68 0.01
CA PHE A 493 27.96 6.52 0.77
C PHE A 493 27.18 6.97 2.00
N ALA A 494 26.06 6.30 2.28
CA ALA A 494 25.36 6.41 3.54
C ALA A 494 26.31 5.91 4.65
N GLU A 495 26.69 6.80 5.57
CA GLU A 495 27.47 6.41 6.72
C GLU A 495 26.57 5.61 7.68
N ALA A 496 27.08 4.46 8.14
CA ALA A 496 26.48 3.71 9.24
C ALA A 496 26.66 4.48 10.54
N ASN A 497 25.91 5.56 10.73
CA ASN A 497 25.74 6.18 12.03
C ASN A 497 24.42 6.95 12.14
N THR A 498 23.71 6.55 13.19
CA THR A 498 22.46 6.96 13.79
C THR A 498 22.07 8.45 13.69
N SER A 499 20.81 8.71 14.04
CA SER A 499 20.00 9.93 13.95
C SER A 499 20.42 11.29 14.57
N PRO A 500 21.55 11.54 15.30
CA PRO A 500 21.76 12.85 15.94
C PRO A 500 21.91 14.05 14.99
N ASN A 501 22.42 13.86 13.77
CA ASN A 501 22.59 14.99 12.83
C ASN A 501 21.29 15.41 12.13
N ARG A 502 20.26 14.55 12.04
CA ARG A 502 18.97 14.92 11.45
C ARG A 502 18.17 15.88 12.34
N ILE A 503 18.18 15.66 13.66
CA ILE A 503 17.51 16.55 14.62
C ILE A 503 18.24 17.90 14.70
N TRP A 504 19.57 17.88 14.61
CA TRP A 504 20.39 19.09 14.52
C TRP A 504 19.99 19.96 13.31
N SER A 505 19.92 19.39 12.10
CA SER A 505 19.52 20.16 10.91
C SER A 505 18.07 20.63 10.94
N LEU A 506 17.14 19.89 11.58
CA LEU A 506 15.74 20.30 11.72
C LEU A 506 15.53 21.46 12.71
N SER A 507 16.44 21.66 13.67
CA SER A 507 16.38 22.73 14.68
C SER A 507 17.41 23.84 14.45
N LEU A 508 18.23 23.73 13.40
CA LEU A 508 19.38 24.61 13.19
C LEU A 508 19.00 26.09 13.10
N GLN A 509 17.91 26.42 12.42
CA GLN A 509 17.43 27.81 12.31
C GLN A 509 17.19 28.42 13.70
N HIS A 510 16.45 27.71 14.55
CA HIS A 510 16.18 28.15 15.91
C HIS A 510 17.45 28.25 16.76
N LYS A 511 18.36 27.27 16.61
CA LYS A 511 19.64 27.26 17.34
C LYS A 511 20.55 28.42 16.94
N VAL A 512 20.64 28.75 15.65
CA VAL A 512 21.42 29.88 15.14
C VAL A 512 20.83 31.21 15.61
N ASP A 513 19.51 31.37 15.52
CA ASP A 513 18.83 32.59 15.98
C ASP A 513 19.04 32.81 17.49
N LYS A 514 18.92 31.73 18.29
CA LYS A 514 19.21 31.74 19.72
C LYS A 514 20.69 32.08 19.99
N ALA A 515 21.61 31.44 19.29
CA ALA A 515 23.05 31.65 19.47
C ALA A 515 23.50 33.06 19.09
N LEU A 516 22.91 33.66 18.04
CA LEU A 516 23.14 35.07 17.69
C LEU A 516 22.62 36.01 18.79
N ALA A 517 21.43 35.76 19.34
CA ALA A 517 20.85 36.56 20.41
C ALA A 517 21.65 36.47 21.72
N GLU A 518 22.26 35.32 21.99
CA GLU A 518 23.06 35.06 23.20
C GLU A 518 24.56 35.39 23.04
N GLY A 519 24.98 35.93 21.88
CA GLY A 519 26.39 36.26 21.62
C GLY A 519 27.32 35.05 21.52
N ARG A 520 26.78 33.87 21.23
CA ARG A 520 27.52 32.60 21.10
C ARG A 520 28.04 32.33 19.70
N ILE A 521 27.59 33.10 18.72
CA ILE A 521 28.22 33.24 17.42
C ILE A 521 28.97 34.56 17.44
N PHE A 522 30.30 34.50 17.36
CA PHE A 522 31.19 35.65 17.53
C PHE A 522 32.43 35.52 16.62
N PRO A 523 33.06 36.62 16.23
CA PRO A 523 34.32 36.61 15.51
C PRO A 523 35.51 36.31 16.43
N VAL A 524 36.49 35.61 15.90
CA VAL A 524 37.89 35.66 16.38
C VAL A 524 38.76 36.17 15.23
N TYR A 525 39.92 36.70 15.54
CA TYR A 525 40.73 37.45 14.59
C TYR A 525 42.01 36.70 14.25
N GLN A 526 42.25 36.47 12.97
CA GLN A 526 43.52 35.93 12.50
C GLN A 526 44.41 37.06 11.97
N PRO A 527 45.56 37.34 12.61
CA PRO A 527 46.48 38.38 12.15
C PRO A 527 47.08 38.13 10.76
N GLN A 528 47.13 39.19 9.96
CA GLN A 528 47.78 39.26 8.65
C GLN A 528 49.02 40.14 8.73
N PHE A 529 50.14 39.68 8.16
CA PHE A 529 51.41 40.38 8.26
C PHE A 529 51.96 40.76 6.89
N THR A 530 52.73 41.85 6.85
CA THR A 530 53.55 42.19 5.68
C THR A 530 54.59 41.10 5.43
N GLY A 531 54.75 40.69 4.18
CA GLY A 531 55.64 39.59 3.81
C GLY A 531 57.12 39.90 4.07
N SER A 532 57.53 41.17 3.96
CA SER A 532 58.95 41.57 4.06
C SER A 532 59.49 41.76 5.47
N ASP A 533 58.69 42.30 6.38
CA ASP A 533 59.11 42.75 7.72
C ASP A 533 58.19 42.27 8.85
N HIS A 534 57.24 41.39 8.53
CA HIS A 534 56.29 40.75 9.45
C HIS A 534 55.60 41.74 10.40
N ARG A 535 55.30 42.94 9.91
CA ARG A 535 54.50 43.92 10.64
C ARG A 535 53.04 43.57 10.49
N LEU A 536 52.31 43.71 11.59
CA LEU A 536 50.87 43.50 11.59
C LEU A 536 50.22 44.51 10.64
N HIS A 537 49.51 43.99 9.64
CA HIS A 537 48.88 44.78 8.58
C HIS A 537 47.36 44.85 8.77
N GLY A 538 46.76 43.73 9.16
CA GLY A 538 45.33 43.61 9.33
C GLY A 538 44.95 42.34 10.07
N VAL A 539 43.66 42.09 10.14
CA VAL A 539 43.09 40.88 10.73
C VAL A 539 41.94 40.39 9.87
N GLU A 540 41.79 39.07 9.80
CA GLU A 540 40.61 38.42 9.26
C GLU A 540 39.67 38.00 10.39
N ALA A 541 38.41 38.41 10.31
CA ALA A 541 37.36 37.99 11.23
C ALA A 541 36.83 36.61 10.82
N LEU A 542 37.17 35.62 11.64
CA LEU A 542 36.73 34.24 11.48
C LEU A 542 35.60 33.95 12.48
N VAL A 543 34.42 33.69 11.96
CA VAL A 543 33.27 33.33 12.80
C VAL A 543 33.53 32.05 13.60
N ARG A 544 33.08 32.02 14.85
CA ARG A 544 33.08 30.84 15.73
C ARG A 544 31.70 30.70 16.33
N TRP A 545 31.29 29.46 16.56
CA TRP A 545 30.03 29.17 17.24
C TRP A 545 30.28 28.23 18.41
N ILE A 546 29.83 28.63 19.60
CA ILE A 546 29.76 27.76 20.78
C ILE A 546 28.31 27.30 20.99
N ASP A 547 28.08 26.00 20.96
CA ASP A 547 26.81 25.37 21.29
C ASP A 547 26.87 24.74 22.69
N GLU A 548 25.76 24.82 23.43
CA GLU A 548 25.65 24.29 24.81
C GLU A 548 25.90 22.78 24.90
N GLU A 549 25.51 22.03 23.88
CA GLU A 549 25.58 20.56 23.87
C GLU A 549 26.85 20.06 23.18
N ARG A 550 27.27 20.74 22.10
CA ARG A 550 28.38 20.30 21.23
C ARG A 550 29.70 21.01 21.48
N GLY A 551 29.73 22.06 22.30
CA GLY A 551 30.94 22.87 22.48
C GLY A 551 31.25 23.71 21.24
N VAL A 552 32.53 23.83 20.88
CA VAL A 552 32.96 24.66 19.74
C VAL A 552 32.63 23.96 18.42
N ILE A 553 31.84 24.62 17.57
CA ILE A 553 31.47 24.16 16.24
C ILE A 553 32.34 24.87 15.19
N SER A 554 32.95 24.08 14.30
CA SER A 554 33.78 24.60 13.21
C SER A 554 32.92 25.29 12.14
N PRO A 555 33.38 26.41 11.53
CA PRO A 555 32.69 27.07 10.41
C PRO A 555 32.28 26.13 9.28
N GLY A 556 33.15 25.17 8.91
CA GLY A 556 32.85 24.20 7.87
C GLY A 556 31.64 23.30 8.17
N GLU A 557 31.25 23.14 9.44
CA GLU A 557 30.12 22.31 9.85
C GLU A 557 28.78 23.05 9.80
N PHE A 558 28.76 24.37 10.01
CA PHE A 558 27.51 25.13 10.14
C PHE A 558 27.24 26.13 9.02
N ILE A 559 28.27 26.70 8.37
CA ILE A 559 28.09 27.76 7.36
C ILE A 559 27.26 27.26 6.18
N GLY A 560 27.61 26.11 5.59
CA GLY A 560 26.85 25.55 4.46
C GLY A 560 25.40 25.17 4.82
N GLN A 561 25.11 24.89 6.09
CA GLN A 561 23.74 24.67 6.55
C GLN A 561 22.99 25.99 6.76
N CYS A 562 23.65 27.03 7.27
CA CYS A 562 23.11 28.38 7.41
C CYS A 562 22.81 29.03 6.06
N GLU A 563 23.61 28.76 5.04
CA GLU A 563 23.34 29.17 3.65
C GLU A 563 22.03 28.57 3.13
N LYS A 564 21.88 27.24 3.23
CA LYS A 564 20.64 26.54 2.84
C LYS A 564 19.42 27.02 3.63
N ALA A 565 19.64 27.43 4.88
CA ALA A 565 18.61 27.91 5.79
C ALA A 565 18.29 29.41 5.65
N GLY A 566 19.01 30.16 4.80
CA GLY A 566 18.82 31.60 4.60
C GLY A 566 19.21 32.46 5.81
N ARG A 567 20.26 32.08 6.55
CA ARG A 567 20.71 32.77 7.78
C ARG A 567 22.01 33.55 7.63
N MET A 568 22.64 33.52 6.45
CA MET A 568 23.90 34.25 6.24
C MET A 568 23.76 35.76 6.40
N GLU A 569 22.60 36.34 6.10
CA GLU A 569 22.36 37.77 6.30
C GLU A 569 22.56 38.18 7.77
N ALA A 570 21.92 37.46 8.70
CA ALA A 570 22.00 37.73 10.13
C ALA A 570 23.40 37.47 10.69
N ILE A 571 24.07 36.39 10.27
CA ILE A 571 25.44 36.09 10.68
C ILE A 571 26.40 37.18 10.18
N THR A 572 26.29 37.57 8.91
CA THR A 572 27.14 38.61 8.30
C THR A 572 26.96 39.93 9.02
N GLN A 573 25.72 40.34 9.30
CA GLN A 573 25.43 41.55 10.05
C GLN A 573 26.05 41.53 11.45
N THR A 574 25.89 40.44 12.20
CA THR A 574 26.46 40.31 13.55
C THR A 574 27.99 40.35 13.53
N VAL A 575 28.62 39.61 12.61
CA VAL A 575 30.09 39.56 12.50
C VAL A 575 30.67 40.90 12.08
N LEU A 576 30.07 41.59 11.10
CA LEU A 576 30.51 42.94 10.68
C LEU A 576 30.41 43.93 11.84
N ARG A 577 29.24 44.00 12.47
CA ARG A 577 28.98 44.95 13.57
C ARG A 577 29.92 44.70 14.74
N GLN A 578 30.06 43.44 15.16
CA GLN A 578 30.92 43.10 16.28
C GLN A 578 32.38 43.38 15.96
N SER A 579 32.86 43.01 14.76
CA SER A 579 34.26 43.20 14.38
C SER A 579 34.67 44.66 14.24
N MET A 580 33.84 45.49 13.60
CA MET A 580 34.13 46.92 13.50
C MET A 580 34.11 47.58 14.89
N ARG A 581 33.13 47.23 15.73
CA ARG A 581 33.06 47.75 17.10
C ARG A 581 34.31 47.38 17.90
N GLU A 582 34.69 46.10 17.90
CA GLU A 582 35.88 45.64 18.64
C GLU A 582 37.18 46.28 18.13
N MET A 583 37.32 46.48 16.81
CA MET A 583 38.47 47.21 16.24
C MET A 583 38.53 48.66 16.71
N CYS A 584 37.39 49.37 16.72
CA CYS A 584 37.31 50.76 17.20
C CYS A 584 37.57 50.86 18.70
N GLU A 585 36.99 49.97 19.52
CA GLU A 585 37.14 49.96 20.98
C GLU A 585 38.57 49.61 21.42
N ALA A 586 39.24 48.70 20.69
CA ALA A 586 40.63 48.32 20.96
C ALA A 586 41.67 49.37 20.52
N ASN A 587 41.24 50.43 19.81
CA ASN A 587 42.08 51.53 19.34
C ASN A 587 43.30 51.05 18.51
N VAL A 588 43.07 50.05 17.65
CA VAL A 588 44.06 49.46 16.73
C VAL A 588 44.07 50.18 15.38
N ASP A 589 44.20 51.51 15.43
CA ASP A 589 44.09 52.40 14.27
C ASP A 589 45.01 51.99 13.11
N GLY A 590 44.44 51.99 11.90
CA GLY A 590 45.17 51.72 10.65
C GLY A 590 45.27 50.25 10.26
N LEU A 591 44.76 49.32 11.07
CA LEU A 591 44.66 47.91 10.68
C LEU A 591 43.48 47.65 9.73
N GLN A 592 43.75 46.85 8.70
CA GLN A 592 42.72 46.34 7.80
C GLN A 592 41.86 45.28 8.53
N LEU A 593 40.55 45.31 8.32
CA LEU A 593 39.62 44.27 8.78
C LEU A 593 39.05 43.55 7.57
N SER A 594 39.37 42.27 7.43
CA SER A 594 38.74 41.40 6.44
C SER A 594 37.59 40.59 7.04
N VAL A 595 36.46 40.52 6.34
CA VAL A 595 35.27 39.77 6.77
C VAL A 595 34.72 38.94 5.63
N ASN A 596 34.56 37.63 5.87
CA ASN A 596 33.94 36.71 4.93
C ASN A 596 32.44 36.99 4.77
N VAL A 597 31.99 37.09 3.52
CA VAL A 597 30.59 37.28 3.14
C VAL A 597 30.17 36.15 2.20
N SER A 598 29.04 35.52 2.51
CA SER A 598 28.51 34.48 1.61
C SER A 598 28.10 35.09 0.27
N ALA A 599 28.53 34.46 -0.81
CA ALA A 599 28.11 34.78 -2.17
C ALA A 599 26.59 34.81 -2.34
N THR A 600 25.85 34.04 -1.53
CA THR A 600 24.39 34.05 -1.57
C THR A 600 23.80 35.39 -1.16
N LEU A 601 24.56 36.37 -0.65
CA LEU A 601 24.03 37.70 -0.33
C LEU A 601 24.19 38.71 -1.46
N LEU A 602 24.97 38.38 -2.50
CA LEU A 602 25.23 39.29 -3.62
C LEU A 602 24.03 39.45 -4.59
N HIS A 603 22.98 38.64 -4.44
CA HIS A 603 21.76 38.76 -5.25
C HIS A 603 20.72 39.73 -4.65
N ASP A 604 21.01 40.35 -3.50
CA ASP A 604 20.09 41.29 -2.83
C ASP A 604 20.82 42.57 -2.39
N HIS A 605 20.26 43.74 -2.74
CA HIS A 605 20.77 45.05 -2.32
C HIS A 605 20.72 45.29 -0.81
N ARG A 606 20.04 44.44 -0.03
CA ARG A 606 20.09 44.47 1.44
C ARG A 606 21.50 44.39 1.99
N LEU A 607 22.43 43.68 1.33
CA LEU A 607 23.82 43.63 1.77
C LEU A 607 24.46 45.03 1.79
N VAL A 608 24.18 45.86 0.79
CA VAL A 608 24.68 47.24 0.73
C VAL A 608 24.20 48.03 1.94
N ARG A 609 22.92 47.87 2.29
CA ARG A 609 22.34 48.52 3.46
C ARG A 609 23.00 48.04 4.76
N ILE A 610 23.20 46.74 4.92
CA ILE A 610 23.87 46.18 6.11
C ILE A 610 25.26 46.78 6.28
N VAL A 611 26.06 46.83 5.19
CA VAL A 611 27.41 47.39 5.23
C VAL A 611 27.38 48.88 5.56
N ARG A 612 26.52 49.66 4.89
CA ARG A 612 26.37 51.11 5.12
C ARG A 612 25.95 51.42 6.55
N ASP A 613 24.87 50.80 7.02
CA ASP A 613 24.34 51.02 8.36
C ASP A 613 25.40 50.65 9.42
N THR A 614 26.18 49.58 9.21
CA THR A 614 27.23 49.17 10.15
C THR A 614 28.43 50.11 10.16
N LEU A 615 28.85 50.64 9.00
CA LEU A 615 29.91 51.65 8.91
C LEU A 615 29.49 52.95 9.62
N ASP A 616 28.25 53.40 9.39
CA ASP A 616 27.69 54.60 10.02
C ASP A 616 27.56 54.42 11.55
N GLU A 617 27.14 53.23 12.02
CA GLU A 617 27.02 52.90 13.45
C GLU A 617 28.39 52.83 14.16
N SER A 618 29.41 52.27 13.51
CA SER A 618 30.72 52.00 14.13
C SER A 618 31.74 53.13 13.97
N GLY A 619 31.58 53.99 12.96
CA GLY A 619 32.56 54.99 12.58
C GLY A 619 33.85 54.40 11.99
N PHE A 620 33.86 53.10 11.63
CA PHE A 620 35.03 52.43 11.10
C PHE A 620 35.41 52.98 9.71
N PRO A 621 36.69 53.27 9.42
CA PRO A 621 37.09 53.80 8.12
C PRO A 621 36.78 52.81 6.99
N PRO A 622 35.91 53.16 6.00
CA PRO A 622 35.49 52.20 4.97
C PRO A 622 36.65 51.62 4.15
N SER A 623 37.72 52.40 3.94
CA SER A 623 38.93 52.00 3.19
C SER A 623 39.75 50.90 3.88
N LEU A 624 39.52 50.66 5.18
CA LEU A 624 40.15 49.58 5.93
C LEU A 624 39.27 48.33 6.02
N LEU A 625 38.01 48.38 5.55
CA LEU A 625 37.14 47.20 5.49
C LEU A 625 37.33 46.47 4.18
N VAL A 626 37.54 45.17 4.26
CA VAL A 626 37.61 44.28 3.11
C VAL A 626 36.57 43.18 3.26
N LEU A 627 35.71 43.04 2.26
CA LEU A 627 34.75 41.93 2.20
C LEU A 627 35.31 40.83 1.31
N GLU A 628 35.34 39.62 1.85
CA GLU A 628 35.91 38.45 1.18
C GLU A 628 34.79 37.54 0.67
N VAL A 629 34.92 37.08 -0.56
CA VAL A 629 34.00 36.11 -1.19
C VAL A 629 34.81 34.97 -1.79
N THR A 630 34.35 33.74 -1.62
CA THR A 630 35.06 32.55 -2.09
C THR A 630 34.94 32.34 -3.60
N GLU A 631 35.94 31.72 -4.22
CA GLU A 631 35.99 31.37 -5.65
C GLU A 631 34.79 30.50 -6.13
N SER A 632 34.17 29.72 -5.24
CA SER A 632 32.99 28.88 -5.53
C SER A 632 31.67 29.66 -5.73
N TRP A 633 31.71 30.99 -5.65
CA TRP A 633 30.53 31.84 -5.73
C TRP A 633 29.77 31.71 -7.06
N ARG A 634 28.65 30.98 -7.03
CA ARG A 634 27.75 30.90 -8.18
C ARG A 634 26.86 32.12 -8.22
N ILE A 635 27.20 33.05 -9.10
CA ILE A 635 26.37 34.23 -9.31
C ILE A 635 25.08 33.83 -10.01
N ILE A 636 23.96 33.89 -9.28
CA ILE A 636 22.65 33.57 -9.81
C ILE A 636 22.20 34.66 -10.82
N ASP A 637 22.54 35.92 -10.53
CA ASP A 637 22.30 37.08 -11.40
C ASP A 637 23.53 37.99 -11.43
N GLU A 638 24.30 37.90 -12.52
CA GLU A 638 25.57 38.62 -12.67
C GLU A 638 25.43 40.13 -12.63
N ARG A 639 24.29 40.63 -13.11
CA ARG A 639 24.04 42.07 -13.17
C ARG A 639 23.77 42.63 -11.77
N VAL A 640 23.00 41.91 -10.97
CA VAL A 640 22.70 42.31 -9.59
C VAL A 640 23.96 42.23 -8.73
N ALA A 641 24.72 41.13 -8.81
CA ALA A 641 25.95 40.98 -8.03
C ALA A 641 26.97 42.07 -8.34
N LEU A 642 27.21 42.36 -9.62
CA LEU A 642 28.10 43.45 -10.02
C LEU A 642 27.60 44.82 -9.52
N SER A 643 26.28 45.06 -9.55
CA SER A 643 25.70 46.29 -9.00
C SER A 643 25.92 46.40 -7.49
N VAL A 644 25.68 45.33 -6.72
CA VAL A 644 25.87 45.31 -5.27
C VAL A 644 27.34 45.52 -4.90
N MET A 645 28.26 44.84 -5.58
CA MET A 645 29.70 44.98 -5.34
C MET A 645 30.19 46.39 -5.65
N ASN A 646 29.75 47.00 -6.76
CA ASN A 646 30.10 48.37 -7.12
C ASN A 646 29.51 49.40 -6.14
N GLU A 647 28.27 49.19 -5.67
CA GLU A 647 27.66 50.09 -4.70
C GLU A 647 28.40 50.04 -3.37
N ILE A 648 28.80 48.86 -2.90
CA ILE A 648 29.65 48.71 -1.70
C ILE A 648 31.03 49.33 -1.92
N ALA A 649 31.65 49.11 -3.08
CA ALA A 649 32.93 49.72 -3.41
C ALA A 649 32.86 51.26 -3.42
N SER A 650 31.72 51.83 -3.83
CA SER A 650 31.50 53.28 -3.82
C SER A 650 31.44 53.88 -2.41
N LEU A 651 31.21 53.06 -1.37
CA LEU A 651 31.33 53.47 0.03
C LEU A 651 32.80 53.57 0.50
N GLY A 652 33.75 53.13 -0.33
CA GLY A 652 35.18 53.04 0.00
C GLY A 652 35.60 51.66 0.51
N VAL A 653 34.68 50.70 0.60
CA VAL A 653 34.95 49.32 1.03
C VAL A 653 35.66 48.55 -0.08
N ARG A 654 36.61 47.70 0.30
CA ARG A 654 37.39 46.89 -0.62
C ARG A 654 36.81 45.48 -0.75
N TRP A 655 37.05 44.83 -1.89
CA TRP A 655 36.70 43.43 -2.11
C TRP A 655 37.95 42.56 -2.25
N SER A 656 37.89 41.38 -1.66
CA SER A 656 38.85 40.29 -1.80
C SER A 656 38.18 39.06 -2.40
N ILE A 657 38.90 38.35 -3.26
CA ILE A 657 38.50 37.01 -3.71
C ILE A 657 39.34 35.96 -2.97
N ASP A 658 38.66 35.03 -2.34
CA ASP A 658 39.27 33.96 -1.55
C ASP A 658 39.45 32.67 -2.37
N ASP A 659 40.40 31.83 -1.96
CA ASP A 659 40.77 30.54 -2.56
C ASP A 659 41.26 30.59 -4.03
N PHE A 660 41.84 31.71 -4.50
CA PHE A 660 42.14 31.89 -5.93
C PHE A 660 43.09 30.83 -6.51
N GLY A 661 42.60 30.08 -7.51
CA GLY A 661 43.39 29.20 -8.38
C GLY A 661 43.10 27.70 -8.24
N VAL A 662 42.20 27.28 -7.33
CA VAL A 662 41.87 25.87 -7.08
C VAL A 662 40.63 25.42 -7.86
N GLN A 663 39.71 26.34 -8.17
CA GLN A 663 38.47 26.09 -8.92
C GLN A 663 38.26 27.09 -10.08
N SER A 664 37.00 27.41 -10.42
CA SER A 664 36.55 28.02 -11.68
C SER A 664 36.77 29.53 -11.86
N ALA A 665 37.45 30.24 -10.94
CA ALA A 665 37.77 31.65 -11.17
C ALA A 665 38.87 31.76 -12.22
N THR A 666 38.51 32.40 -13.31
CA THR A 666 39.43 32.73 -14.38
C THR A 666 39.93 34.16 -14.20
N MET A 667 40.95 34.53 -14.95
CA MET A 667 41.44 35.89 -15.01
C MET A 667 40.34 36.91 -15.39
N GLU A 668 39.32 36.45 -16.12
CA GLU A 668 38.16 37.24 -16.49
C GLU A 668 37.40 37.76 -15.26
N THR A 669 37.32 36.96 -14.19
CA THR A 669 36.62 37.33 -12.95
C THR A 669 37.28 38.55 -12.29
N LEU A 670 38.61 38.62 -12.27
CA LEU A 670 39.35 39.77 -11.72
C LEU A 670 39.18 41.03 -12.56
N LEU A 671 38.98 40.90 -13.87
CA LEU A 671 38.74 42.03 -14.77
C LEU A 671 37.29 42.53 -14.72
N LYS A 672 36.34 41.64 -14.39
CA LYS A 672 34.90 41.91 -14.44
C LYS A 672 34.36 42.54 -13.16
N TYR A 673 34.90 42.17 -12.00
CA TYR A 673 34.41 42.58 -10.69
C TYR A 673 35.40 43.52 -9.98
N PRO A 674 34.96 44.39 -9.06
CA PRO A 674 35.81 45.39 -8.41
C PRO A 674 36.69 44.79 -7.30
N PHE A 675 37.34 43.66 -7.56
CA PHE A 675 38.29 43.04 -6.64
C PHE A 675 39.56 43.88 -6.54
N SER A 676 39.98 44.11 -5.30
CA SER A 676 41.18 44.89 -4.98
C SER A 676 42.18 44.11 -4.14
N GLU A 677 41.83 42.88 -3.75
CA GLU A 677 42.68 41.92 -3.05
C GLU A 677 42.39 40.50 -3.56
N VAL A 678 43.40 39.64 -3.55
CA VAL A 678 43.34 38.22 -3.91
C VAL A 678 44.05 37.42 -2.82
N LYS A 679 43.40 36.36 -2.33
CA LYS A 679 44.00 35.41 -1.40
C LYS A 679 44.43 34.14 -2.13
N ILE A 680 45.68 33.73 -1.91
CA ILE A 680 46.24 32.49 -2.46
C ILE A 680 45.89 31.35 -1.52
N ASP A 681 45.16 30.37 -2.05
CA ASP A 681 44.71 29.18 -1.33
C ASP A 681 45.89 28.39 -0.72
N ARG A 682 45.63 27.83 0.46
CA ARG A 682 46.56 27.00 1.23
C ARG A 682 47.09 25.78 0.46
N VAL A 683 46.36 25.22 -0.49
CA VAL A 683 46.80 24.10 -1.35
C VAL A 683 48.09 24.46 -2.10
N PHE A 684 48.22 25.71 -2.57
CA PHE A 684 49.44 26.17 -3.23
C PHE A 684 50.57 26.41 -2.26
N THR A 685 50.27 27.02 -1.10
CA THR A 685 51.30 27.38 -0.12
C THR A 685 51.86 26.14 0.59
N GLN A 686 51.04 25.12 0.89
CA GLN A 686 51.51 23.85 1.44
C GLN A 686 52.46 23.10 0.49
N ALA A 687 52.21 23.19 -0.81
CA ALA A 687 53.04 22.53 -1.83
C ALA A 687 54.30 23.34 -2.21
N ILE A 688 54.45 24.58 -1.74
CA ILE A 688 55.48 25.51 -2.23
C ILE A 688 56.93 25.02 -1.98
N CYS A 689 57.13 24.28 -0.90
CA CYS A 689 58.43 23.74 -0.51
C CYS A 689 58.83 22.50 -1.33
N THR A 690 57.87 21.75 -1.86
CA THR A 690 58.09 20.43 -2.50
C THR A 690 57.80 20.45 -4.00
N SER A 691 57.05 21.44 -4.50
CA SER A 691 56.62 21.53 -5.89
C SER A 691 57.14 22.80 -6.57
N LYS A 692 58.02 22.61 -7.57
CA LYS A 692 58.45 23.71 -8.45
C LYS A 692 57.27 24.37 -9.19
N LYS A 693 56.21 23.61 -9.47
CA LYS A 693 55.00 24.14 -10.12
C LYS A 693 54.21 25.05 -9.18
N ALA A 694 54.03 24.65 -7.92
CA ALA A 694 53.35 25.47 -6.91
C ALA A 694 54.11 26.79 -6.68
N LEU A 695 55.43 26.74 -6.54
CA LEU A 695 56.26 27.95 -6.44
C LEU A 695 56.14 28.88 -7.66
N ALA A 696 56.10 28.33 -8.87
CA ALA A 696 55.92 29.11 -10.09
C ALA A 696 54.54 29.78 -10.15
N MET A 697 53.47 29.07 -9.74
CA MET A 697 52.11 29.62 -9.66
C MET A 697 52.02 30.76 -8.65
N VAL A 698 52.52 30.58 -7.42
CA VAL A 698 52.52 31.64 -6.40
C VAL A 698 53.27 32.87 -6.88
N ARG A 699 54.44 32.71 -7.51
CA ARG A 699 55.20 33.83 -8.10
C ARG A 699 54.42 34.56 -9.19
N MET A 700 53.75 33.81 -10.06
CA MET A 700 52.92 34.36 -11.13
C MET A 700 51.77 35.18 -10.55
N ILE A 701 51.06 34.66 -9.54
CA ILE A 701 49.95 35.37 -8.88
C ILE A 701 50.46 36.65 -8.20
N CYS A 702 51.58 36.59 -7.47
CA CYS A 702 52.17 37.77 -6.82
C CYS A 702 52.60 38.83 -7.84
N ALA A 703 53.23 38.42 -8.95
CA ALA A 703 53.61 39.34 -10.03
C ALA A 703 52.38 39.95 -10.69
N PHE A 704 51.34 39.15 -10.92
CA PHE A 704 50.11 39.59 -11.54
C PHE A 704 49.35 40.61 -10.68
N GLY A 705 49.21 40.36 -9.38
CA GLY A 705 48.59 41.31 -8.46
C GLY A 705 49.32 42.65 -8.46
N LYS A 706 50.65 42.64 -8.49
CA LYS A 706 51.47 43.86 -8.60
C LYS A 706 51.18 44.66 -9.87
N GLU A 707 51.09 43.99 -11.03
CA GLU A 707 50.82 44.66 -12.31
C GLU A 707 49.39 45.23 -12.39
N LEU A 708 48.41 44.59 -11.75
CA LEU A 708 47.03 45.05 -11.70
C LEU A 708 46.71 45.99 -10.53
N ASN A 709 47.67 46.30 -9.67
CA ASN A 709 47.45 47.04 -8.42
C ASN A 709 46.38 46.38 -7.52
N ILE A 710 46.41 45.05 -7.46
CA ILE A 710 45.58 44.20 -6.59
C ILE A 710 46.49 43.65 -5.48
N ASP A 711 46.07 43.83 -4.23
CA ASP A 711 46.79 43.28 -3.07
C ASP A 711 46.77 41.74 -3.09
N VAL A 712 47.87 41.10 -2.69
CA VAL A 712 47.96 39.62 -2.66
C VAL A 712 48.30 39.16 -1.25
N VAL A 713 47.48 38.27 -0.71
CA VAL A 713 47.65 37.63 0.60
C VAL A 713 47.88 36.14 0.40
N ALA A 714 49.00 35.61 0.90
CA ALA A 714 49.23 34.16 0.89
C ALA A 714 48.77 33.52 2.20
N GLU A 715 47.84 32.57 2.11
CA GLU A 715 47.30 31.88 3.27
C GLU A 715 48.03 30.57 3.58
N GLY A 716 47.90 30.06 4.80
CA GLY A 716 48.41 28.73 5.14
C GLY A 716 49.92 28.65 5.36
N ALA A 717 50.57 29.74 5.79
CA ALA A 717 51.95 29.66 6.28
C ALA A 717 52.04 28.90 7.63
N GLU A 718 52.13 27.57 7.58
CA GLU A 718 52.10 26.71 8.78
C GLU A 718 53.47 26.52 9.44
N ASP A 719 54.55 26.65 8.67
CA ASP A 719 55.91 26.42 9.13
C ASP A 719 56.91 27.45 8.56
N GLN A 720 58.09 27.50 9.16
CA GLN A 720 59.14 28.46 8.83
C GLN A 720 59.74 28.26 7.42
N ALA A 721 59.73 27.04 6.89
CA ALA A 721 60.20 26.80 5.52
C ALA A 721 59.19 27.36 4.52
N THR A 722 57.90 27.14 4.74
CA THR A 722 56.81 27.68 3.91
C THR A 722 56.82 29.21 3.92
N LEU A 723 56.94 29.85 5.08
CA LEU A 723 57.04 31.32 5.20
C LEU A 723 58.20 31.89 4.38
N ARG A 724 59.41 31.33 4.51
CA ARG A 724 60.59 31.76 3.74
C ARG A 724 60.42 31.59 2.24
N MET A 725 59.66 30.58 1.80
CA MET A 725 59.40 30.37 0.38
C MET A 725 58.39 31.38 -0.16
N LEU A 726 57.39 31.78 0.63
CA LEU A 726 56.45 32.85 0.29
C LEU A 726 57.16 34.21 0.18
N GLU A 727 58.08 34.51 1.09
CA GLU A 727 58.94 35.69 1.01
C GLU A 727 59.77 35.72 -0.28
N LYS A 728 60.41 34.59 -0.62
CA LYS A 728 61.18 34.43 -1.87
C LYS A 728 60.32 34.43 -3.12
N ALA A 729 59.02 34.15 -2.99
CA ALA A 729 58.06 34.27 -4.07
C ALA A 729 57.59 35.72 -4.28
N GLY A 730 57.88 36.61 -3.32
CA GLY A 730 57.50 38.02 -3.37
C GLY A 730 56.08 38.28 -2.85
N SER A 731 55.55 37.42 -1.97
CA SER A 731 54.21 37.61 -1.39
C SER A 731 54.16 38.92 -0.59
N PRO A 732 53.29 39.89 -0.96
CA PRO A 732 53.19 41.16 -0.26
C PRO A 732 52.67 41.01 1.18
N ARG A 733 51.74 40.08 1.39
CA ARG A 733 51.12 39.80 2.69
C ARG A 733 51.08 38.29 2.93
N VAL A 734 51.15 37.87 4.19
CA VAL A 734 51.16 36.47 4.58
C VAL A 734 50.30 36.26 5.83
N GLN A 735 49.56 35.15 5.83
CA GLN A 735 48.72 34.69 6.94
C GLN A 735 48.98 33.21 7.23
N GLY A 736 49.14 32.83 8.50
CA GLY A 736 49.31 31.42 8.87
C GLY A 736 49.78 31.19 10.30
N PHE A 737 49.65 29.93 10.74
CA PHE A 737 49.88 29.53 12.14
C PHE A 737 51.32 29.68 12.62
N VAL A 738 52.30 29.75 11.71
CA VAL A 738 53.69 30.03 12.08
C VAL A 738 53.87 31.44 12.66
N LEU A 739 53.03 32.39 12.25
CA LEU A 739 53.05 33.78 12.70
C LEU A 739 52.09 33.99 13.88
N ALA A 740 50.83 33.59 13.69
CA ALA A 740 49.78 33.73 14.69
C ALA A 740 48.62 32.77 14.42
N ARG A 741 48.01 32.26 15.48
CA ARG A 741 46.72 31.55 15.43
C ARG A 741 45.56 32.55 15.59
N PRO A 742 44.33 32.20 15.18
CA PRO A 742 43.16 33.02 15.47
C PRO A 742 43.01 33.28 16.98
N MET A 743 42.73 34.52 17.37
CA MET A 743 42.73 35.00 18.76
C MET A 743 41.65 36.07 19.01
N GLY A 744 41.37 36.42 20.26
CA GLY A 744 40.47 37.54 20.59
C GLY A 744 41.07 38.91 20.28
N MET A 745 40.23 39.95 20.17
CA MET A 745 40.71 41.31 19.85
C MET A 745 41.71 41.86 20.88
N ASP A 746 41.54 41.53 22.16
CA ASP A 746 42.48 41.93 23.22
C ASP A 746 43.91 41.44 22.95
N GLU A 747 44.06 40.21 22.43
CA GLU A 747 45.37 39.65 22.08
C GLU A 747 45.95 40.31 20.82
N VAL A 748 45.10 40.67 19.85
CA VAL A 748 45.50 41.46 18.68
C VAL A 748 46.03 42.83 19.11
N ALA A 749 45.31 43.51 20.01
CA ALA A 749 45.67 44.83 20.51
C ALA A 749 47.03 44.81 21.24
N GLN A 750 47.29 43.79 22.06
CA GLN A 750 48.59 43.59 22.70
C GLN A 750 49.73 43.44 21.69
N ARG A 751 49.49 42.72 20.59
CA ARG A 751 50.47 42.57 19.50
C ARG A 751 50.69 43.87 18.73
N CYS A 752 49.67 44.71 18.58
CA CYS A 752 49.81 46.05 17.99
C CYS A 752 50.74 46.95 18.81
N VAL A 753 50.59 46.93 20.15
CA VAL A 753 51.40 47.74 21.07
C VAL A 753 52.86 47.27 21.08
N ALA A 754 53.11 45.97 21.07
CA ALA A 754 54.46 45.40 21.04
C ALA A 754 55.24 45.71 19.75
N ALA A 755 54.56 46.06 18.66
CA ALA A 755 55.17 46.35 17.35
C ALA A 755 55.55 47.84 17.14
N LYS A 756 55.17 48.76 18.04
CA LYS A 756 55.60 50.16 17.97
C LYS A 756 57.06 50.28 18.50
N PRO A 757 58.01 50.87 17.75
CA PRO A 757 59.32 51.19 18.32
C PRO A 757 59.12 52.20 19.45
N SER A 758 59.77 51.97 20.60
CA SER A 758 59.77 52.89 21.74
C SER A 758 60.35 54.24 21.33
N VAL A 759 59.51 55.26 21.14
CA VAL A 759 59.92 56.66 21.01
C VAL A 759 60.23 57.20 22.40
N LEU A 760 61.37 56.80 22.96
CA LEU A 760 61.96 57.34 24.19
C LEU A 760 63.48 57.24 24.03
N GLY A 761 64.08 58.15 23.26
CA GLY A 761 65.52 58.15 23.02
C GLY A 761 66.09 59.24 22.13
N ALA A 762 65.36 60.34 21.87
CA ALA A 762 65.84 61.45 21.05
C ALA A 762 65.51 62.81 21.66
N GLN A 763 65.91 63.01 22.92
CA GLN A 763 66.02 64.34 23.55
C GLN A 763 67.07 64.29 24.67
N GLN A 764 68.31 63.96 24.32
CA GLN A 764 69.52 64.33 25.07
C GLN A 764 70.72 64.00 24.19
N ILE A 765 71.25 65.03 23.52
CA ILE A 765 72.67 65.33 23.21
C ILE A 765 72.60 66.55 22.28
N ALA A 766 72.39 67.71 22.88
CA ALA A 766 72.93 68.98 22.43
C ALA A 766 73.84 69.43 23.57
N GLY A 767 75.13 69.24 23.34
CA GLY A 767 76.28 69.55 24.18
C GLY A 767 77.51 69.32 23.33
#